data_AF-A0A3M0VZL5-F1
#
_entry.id   AF-A0A3M0VZL5-F1
#
_cell.length_a   1.000
_cell.length_b   1.000
_cell.length_c   1.000
_cell.angle_alpha   90.00
_cell.angle_beta   90.00
_cell.angle_gamma   90.00
#
_symmetry.space_group_name_H-M   'P 1'
#
loop_
_entity.id
_entity.type
_entity.pdbx_description
1 polymer ?
#
loop_
_entity_poly.entity_id
_entity_poly.type
_entity_poly.pdbx_seq_one_letter_code
_entity_poly.pdbx_strand_id
1 'polypeptide(L)'
;MHILLVNDDGPPSNQSSPYIHTLAVALQSHGHQVSIVLPNVQRSWIGKAHIVGQNLTPSYFRPGSLLKDDGVLSARPFTDGGEEWVLLDGTPASCVGIGIHHLFNDRPPIDLVLSGPNYGRNTTAVFALSSGTLGAAMEGAIHGKRSIALSYAFDSREHDLDIIKEASELSVRLVEKLVKEWPRDVHLYSVNVPLRKGVSSTKIVYAEMIQNQWVSGSTYDEMPEETANGDPGKEEHNIRDSEELNHDAPAKTGVRNHVTYKWAPKFADVRNSVEKSGKGDGWEVLQGNVTVTPLRANFWHLPQYSGEIKLDTDSVQQSDVQASAMHSPSFSAVVDYPEPYVQELLLRSLKRLGPGVNIVASSDQLLNGPKDTPLLQFTAYEALDFDHAMSHPTSSLICAYAIRKALIRKHYLSNTVATWLVKHPDSPLAAHFKPCTHFELDFAEFLDDALVDAWDLNSSLSKNQQAAEDEPKEWWILKPGMSDGANGLRLNRKFHIRAYILAVGALKVYVYKEMLALFAARPYTAPPDAGAGGAESLDLTAHLTNTCFQDESTKSTSDKVFSQICTIAGEVFEAAAREQMVHFQAIPNAFEIFGVDFLVDDALRVYLLELNAYPDFKQTGAELQDVVVGGLFDDVVDLVVAPFFSGDVEEKASISSRMVRVKELDLGRH
;
A
#
# COMPACT_ATOMS: atom_id res chain seq x y z
N MET A 1 24.34 28.12 -20.02
CA MET A 1 24.58 27.14 -18.93
C MET A 1 25.77 26.28 -19.30
N HIS A 2 26.40 25.60 -18.35
CA HIS A 2 27.32 24.50 -18.63
C HIS A 2 26.59 23.16 -18.49
N ILE A 3 26.47 22.44 -19.60
CA ILE A 3 25.68 21.21 -19.72
C ILE A 3 26.62 20.03 -19.90
N LEU A 4 26.49 19.02 -19.03
CA LEU A 4 27.10 17.72 -19.23
C LEU A 4 26.16 16.88 -20.10
N LEU A 5 26.56 16.59 -21.33
CA LEU A 5 25.80 15.80 -22.29
C LEU A 5 26.32 14.37 -22.32
N VAL A 6 25.41 13.40 -22.13
CA VAL A 6 25.71 11.96 -22.05
C VAL A 6 24.67 11.15 -22.82
N ASN A 7 24.93 9.88 -23.13
CA ASN A 7 23.90 8.94 -23.64
C ASN A 7 24.23 7.50 -23.21
N ASP A 8 23.36 6.56 -23.61
CA ASP A 8 23.65 5.12 -23.66
C ASP A 8 23.96 4.61 -25.08
N ASP A 9 23.54 5.31 -26.13
CA ASP A 9 23.79 4.91 -27.53
C ASP A 9 25.28 4.92 -27.97
N GLY A 10 26.16 5.55 -27.20
CA GLY A 10 27.60 5.65 -27.48
C GLY A 10 27.97 6.75 -28.47
N PRO A 11 29.18 6.72 -29.06
CA PRO A 11 29.66 7.77 -29.97
C PRO A 11 28.79 7.90 -31.23
N PRO A 12 28.80 9.06 -31.92
CA PRO A 12 28.00 9.30 -33.11
C PRO A 12 28.14 8.21 -34.16
N SER A 13 27.02 7.63 -34.56
CA SER A 13 26.94 6.67 -35.65
C SER A 13 25.56 6.68 -36.27
N ASN A 14 25.50 6.61 -37.60
CA ASN A 14 24.25 6.48 -38.35
C ASN A 14 23.44 5.21 -38.02
N GLN A 15 24.04 4.20 -37.38
CA GLN A 15 23.37 2.93 -37.04
C GLN A 15 22.87 2.87 -35.58
N SER A 16 23.62 3.43 -34.62
CA SER A 16 23.31 3.33 -33.18
C SER A 16 23.07 4.65 -32.47
N SER A 17 23.71 5.75 -32.88
CA SER A 17 23.68 7.04 -32.18
C SER A 17 23.55 8.22 -33.17
N PRO A 18 22.44 8.30 -33.94
CA PRO A 18 22.28 9.33 -34.97
C PRO A 18 22.04 10.74 -34.39
N TYR A 19 21.51 10.86 -33.17
CA TYR A 19 20.94 12.13 -32.69
C TYR A 19 21.89 12.98 -31.83
N ILE A 20 22.85 12.37 -31.13
CA ILE A 20 23.68 13.03 -30.11
C ILE A 20 24.50 14.22 -30.65
N HIS A 21 25.03 14.09 -31.87
CA HIS A 21 25.81 15.14 -32.54
C HIS A 21 24.94 16.33 -32.97
N THR A 22 23.72 16.08 -33.46
CA THR A 22 22.80 17.18 -33.84
C THR A 22 22.34 17.97 -32.61
N LEU A 23 22.07 17.30 -31.48
CA LEU A 23 21.75 18.00 -30.23
C LEU A 23 22.94 18.80 -29.69
N ALA A 24 24.16 18.24 -29.71
CA ALA A 24 25.37 18.95 -29.27
C ALA A 24 25.54 20.29 -30.00
N VAL A 25 25.39 20.29 -31.33
CA VAL A 25 25.48 21.50 -32.16
C VAL A 25 24.35 22.49 -31.86
N ALA A 26 23.12 22.03 -31.61
CA ALA A 26 21.99 22.91 -31.22
C ALA A 26 22.18 23.55 -29.83
N LEU A 27 22.72 22.82 -28.86
CA LEU A 27 23.07 23.36 -27.54
C LEU A 27 24.18 24.43 -27.64
N GLN A 28 25.19 24.17 -28.47
CA GLN A 28 26.28 25.11 -28.74
C GLN A 28 25.79 26.36 -29.50
N SER A 29 24.87 26.23 -30.47
CA SER A 29 24.33 27.37 -31.23
C SER A 29 23.51 28.32 -30.35
N HIS A 30 22.81 27.79 -29.34
CA HIS A 30 22.14 28.54 -28.28
C HIS A 30 23.11 29.17 -27.25
N GLY A 31 24.42 28.99 -27.39
CA GLY A 31 25.42 29.58 -26.50
C GLY A 31 25.58 28.85 -25.16
N HIS A 32 25.15 27.59 -25.06
CA HIS A 32 25.49 26.76 -23.91
C HIS A 32 26.92 26.22 -24.05
N GLN A 33 27.65 26.19 -22.95
CA GLN A 33 28.90 25.43 -22.89
C GLN A 33 28.52 23.96 -22.75
N VAL A 34 29.02 23.11 -23.64
CA VAL A 34 28.70 21.67 -23.65
C VAL A 34 29.98 20.89 -23.40
N SER A 35 29.92 19.92 -22.48
CA SER A 35 30.98 18.95 -22.23
C SER A 35 30.38 17.55 -22.38
N ILE A 36 31.06 16.68 -23.12
CA ILE A 36 30.45 15.46 -23.68
C ILE A 36 31.20 14.23 -23.18
N VAL A 37 30.48 13.31 -22.53
CA VAL A 37 31.03 12.04 -22.01
C VAL A 37 30.08 10.90 -22.32
N LEU A 38 30.52 9.95 -23.14
CA LEU A 38 29.69 8.85 -23.63
C LEU A 38 30.36 7.50 -23.30
N PRO A 39 29.60 6.39 -23.23
CA PRO A 39 30.23 5.08 -23.31
C PRO A 39 30.91 4.90 -24.67
N ASN A 40 32.00 4.16 -24.73
CA ASN A 40 32.75 3.93 -25.97
C ASN A 40 32.05 2.98 -26.97
N VAL A 41 30.96 2.34 -26.54
CA VAL A 41 30.09 1.43 -27.31
C VAL A 41 28.63 1.67 -26.90
N GLN A 42 27.69 1.17 -27.70
CA GLN A 42 26.26 1.09 -27.36
C GLN A 42 26.05 0.32 -26.03
N ARG A 43 25.24 0.89 -25.12
CA ARG A 43 24.94 0.42 -23.76
C ARG A 43 23.44 0.49 -23.41
N SER A 44 22.56 0.44 -24.41
CA SER A 44 21.11 0.32 -24.22
C SER A 44 20.71 -0.87 -23.34
N TRP A 45 19.49 -0.81 -22.77
CA TRP A 45 18.91 -1.82 -21.87
C TRP A 45 19.68 -2.10 -20.56
N ILE A 46 20.65 -1.26 -20.19
CA ILE A 46 21.50 -1.42 -18.99
C ILE A 46 20.94 -0.76 -17.71
N GLY A 47 19.92 0.09 -17.80
CA GLY A 47 19.41 0.89 -16.68
C GLY A 47 20.47 1.81 -16.04
N LYS A 48 20.33 2.10 -14.73
CA LYS A 48 21.44 2.65 -13.94
C LYS A 48 22.32 1.52 -13.41
N ALA A 49 23.53 1.39 -13.95
CA ALA A 49 24.53 0.42 -13.50
C ALA A 49 25.94 1.03 -13.38
N HIS A 50 26.79 0.46 -12.53
CA HIS A 50 28.25 0.64 -12.53
C HIS A 50 28.92 -0.73 -12.40
N ILE A 51 30.07 -0.90 -13.02
CA ILE A 51 30.79 -2.19 -13.05
C ILE A 51 31.88 -2.16 -11.97
N VAL A 52 31.57 -2.70 -10.80
CA VAL A 52 32.50 -2.75 -9.66
C VAL A 52 33.73 -3.61 -10.00
N GLY A 53 34.92 -3.10 -9.72
CA GLY A 53 36.19 -3.78 -10.00
C GLY A 53 36.73 -3.57 -11.42
N GLN A 54 35.99 -2.94 -12.34
CA GLN A 54 36.54 -2.47 -13.62
C GLN A 54 37.23 -1.12 -13.42
N ASN A 55 38.50 -1.03 -13.79
CA ASN A 55 39.18 0.26 -13.99
C ASN A 55 38.70 0.86 -15.32
N LEU A 56 38.18 2.09 -15.29
CA LEU A 56 37.70 2.77 -16.50
C LEU A 56 38.80 3.59 -17.16
N THR A 57 38.92 3.47 -18.48
CA THR A 57 39.94 4.09 -19.32
C THR A 57 39.31 5.07 -20.31
N PRO A 58 39.60 6.38 -20.22
CA PRO A 58 39.12 7.34 -21.20
C PRO A 58 39.90 7.22 -22.52
N SER A 59 39.14 7.21 -23.61
CA SER A 59 39.57 7.51 -24.97
C SER A 59 38.90 8.81 -25.44
N TYR A 60 39.40 9.40 -26.52
CA TYR A 60 39.10 10.78 -26.90
C TYR A 60 38.64 10.82 -28.35
N PHE A 61 37.49 11.42 -28.59
CA PHE A 61 36.82 11.41 -29.89
C PHE A 61 36.56 12.83 -30.37
N ARG A 62 36.73 13.04 -31.67
CA ARG A 62 36.35 14.29 -32.34
C ARG A 62 35.30 13.96 -33.41
N PRO A 63 34.09 14.55 -33.33
CA PRO A 63 33.05 14.32 -34.34
C PRO A 63 33.50 14.84 -35.72
N GLY A 64 33.01 14.18 -36.77
CA GLY A 64 33.22 14.58 -38.17
C GLY A 64 32.08 15.44 -38.71
N SER A 65 31.49 15.03 -39.83
CA SER A 65 30.27 15.62 -40.37
C SER A 65 29.03 15.21 -39.54
N LEU A 66 27.96 16.03 -39.58
CA LEU A 66 26.63 15.60 -39.12
C LEU A 66 26.13 14.42 -39.98
N LEU A 67 25.60 13.39 -39.31
CA LEU A 67 25.17 12.09 -39.89
C LEU A 67 26.19 11.45 -40.86
N LYS A 68 27.47 11.45 -40.47
CA LYS A 68 28.47 10.56 -41.09
C LYS A 68 29.38 9.94 -40.02
N ASP A 69 29.84 8.74 -40.35
CA ASP A 69 30.74 7.95 -39.52
C ASP A 69 32.22 8.30 -39.87
N ASP A 70 32.53 9.61 -39.99
CA ASP A 70 33.83 10.17 -40.41
C ASP A 70 34.60 10.90 -39.27
N GLY A 71 34.22 10.64 -38.01
CA GLY A 71 34.90 11.14 -36.82
C GLY A 71 36.24 10.45 -36.50
N VAL A 72 37.04 11.06 -35.63
CA VAL A 72 38.41 10.62 -35.31
C VAL A 72 38.52 10.19 -33.85
N LEU A 73 39.02 8.96 -33.63
CA LEU A 73 39.29 8.39 -32.31
C LEU A 73 40.78 8.45 -31.95
N SER A 74 41.09 8.76 -30.70
CA SER A 74 42.44 8.82 -30.13
C SER A 74 42.49 8.14 -28.75
N ALA A 75 43.63 7.51 -28.44
CA ALA A 75 43.91 6.92 -27.12
C ALA A 75 44.51 7.93 -26.12
N ARG A 76 44.68 9.21 -26.51
CA ARG A 76 45.22 10.31 -25.71
C ARG A 76 44.49 11.62 -26.05
N PRO A 77 44.48 12.63 -25.15
CA PRO A 77 43.89 13.92 -25.46
C PRO A 77 44.51 14.58 -26.70
N PHE A 78 43.71 15.32 -27.45
CA PHE A 78 44.17 16.15 -28.56
C PHE A 78 44.90 17.38 -28.03
N THR A 79 46.07 17.70 -28.60
CA THR A 79 46.95 18.79 -28.13
C THR A 79 46.75 20.12 -28.87
N ASP A 80 45.73 20.21 -29.73
CA ASP A 80 45.45 21.36 -30.60
C ASP A 80 44.41 22.34 -30.03
N GLY A 81 43.76 21.99 -28.91
CA GLY A 81 42.72 22.82 -28.29
C GLY A 81 41.38 22.85 -29.05
N GLY A 82 41.20 21.99 -30.06
CA GLY A 82 39.91 21.80 -30.71
C GLY A 82 38.91 21.03 -29.85
N GLU A 83 37.65 20.91 -30.31
CA GLU A 83 36.63 20.15 -29.59
C GLU A 83 37.05 18.68 -29.37
N GLU A 84 36.74 18.17 -28.18
CA GLU A 84 37.08 16.83 -27.72
C GLU A 84 35.94 16.28 -26.88
N TRP A 85 35.50 15.06 -27.19
CA TRP A 85 34.51 14.29 -26.45
C TRP A 85 35.21 13.12 -25.76
N VAL A 86 34.82 12.78 -24.54
CA VAL A 86 35.45 11.67 -23.80
C VAL A 86 34.61 10.41 -23.91
N LEU A 87 35.22 9.31 -24.35
CA LEU A 87 34.59 8.00 -24.47
C LEU A 87 35.17 7.04 -23.42
N LEU A 88 34.31 6.54 -22.52
CA LEU A 88 34.69 5.62 -21.44
C LEU A 88 34.24 4.19 -21.73
N ASP A 89 35.06 3.20 -21.37
CA ASP A 89 34.75 1.76 -21.46
C ASP A 89 33.72 1.24 -20.42
N GLY A 90 33.02 2.16 -19.76
CA GLY A 90 32.09 1.88 -18.66
C GLY A 90 30.61 1.92 -19.06
N THR A 91 29.81 2.50 -18.16
CA THR A 91 28.35 2.66 -18.26
C THR A 91 27.95 4.14 -18.38
N PRO A 92 26.72 4.45 -18.82
CA PRO A 92 26.21 5.82 -18.90
C PRO A 92 26.27 6.57 -17.56
N ALA A 93 25.95 5.89 -16.45
CA ALA A 93 26.06 6.47 -15.11
C ALA A 93 27.51 6.78 -14.71
N SER A 94 28.47 5.89 -15.01
CA SER A 94 29.89 6.19 -14.78
C SER A 94 30.39 7.38 -15.64
N CYS A 95 29.82 7.59 -16.83
CA CYS A 95 30.12 8.76 -17.66
C CYS A 95 29.67 10.06 -16.99
N VAL A 96 28.50 10.05 -16.33
CA VAL A 96 28.01 11.21 -15.57
C VAL A 96 28.89 11.51 -14.36
N GLY A 97 29.19 10.51 -13.51
CA GLY A 97 30.03 10.72 -12.32
C GLY A 97 31.44 11.24 -12.69
N ILE A 98 32.09 10.62 -13.68
CA ILE A 98 33.42 11.02 -14.14
C ILE A 98 33.39 12.40 -14.84
N GLY A 99 32.32 12.70 -15.58
CA GLY A 99 32.09 14.02 -16.19
C GLY A 99 31.89 15.15 -15.19
N ILE A 100 31.12 14.93 -14.11
CA ILE A 100 30.86 15.97 -13.09
C ILE A 100 32.12 16.27 -12.27
N HIS A 101 32.91 15.26 -11.88
CA HIS A 101 33.94 15.41 -10.83
C HIS A 101 35.39 15.38 -11.32
N HIS A 102 35.68 14.85 -12.52
CA HIS A 102 37.07 14.55 -12.93
C HIS A 102 37.51 15.19 -14.24
N LEU A 103 36.66 15.25 -15.27
CA LEU A 103 37.11 15.60 -16.63
C LEU A 103 37.19 17.11 -16.93
N PHE A 104 36.29 17.93 -16.37
CA PHE A 104 36.09 19.33 -16.81
C PHE A 104 36.41 20.37 -15.72
N ASN A 105 37.43 20.08 -14.91
CA ASN A 105 37.87 20.93 -13.80
C ASN A 105 38.54 22.25 -14.26
N ASP A 106 38.76 22.41 -15.57
CA ASP A 106 39.15 23.65 -16.26
C ASP A 106 37.98 24.61 -16.55
N ARG A 107 36.73 24.14 -16.38
CA ARG A 107 35.50 24.82 -16.80
C ARG A 107 34.66 25.26 -15.58
N PRO A 108 33.63 26.11 -15.76
CA PRO A 108 32.62 26.36 -14.73
C PRO A 108 31.97 25.05 -14.25
N PRO A 109 31.34 25.00 -13.06
CA PRO A 109 30.61 23.82 -12.62
C PRO A 109 29.47 23.43 -13.59
N ILE A 110 29.17 22.14 -13.69
CA ILE A 110 27.99 21.64 -14.44
C ILE A 110 26.70 22.18 -13.80
N ASP A 111 25.83 22.83 -14.59
CA ASP A 111 24.50 23.31 -14.19
C ASP A 111 23.43 22.21 -14.36
N LEU A 112 23.53 21.44 -15.45
CA LEU A 112 22.53 20.49 -15.95
C LEU A 112 23.23 19.23 -16.47
N VAL A 113 22.70 18.05 -16.13
CA VAL A 113 22.99 16.82 -16.86
C VAL A 113 21.87 16.58 -17.87
N LEU A 114 22.23 16.46 -19.14
CA LEU A 114 21.30 16.14 -20.23
C LEU A 114 21.70 14.78 -20.79
N SER A 115 20.82 13.79 -20.68
CA SER A 115 21.05 12.46 -21.21
C SER A 115 20.19 12.21 -22.43
N GLY A 116 20.80 11.72 -23.52
CA GLY A 116 20.16 11.52 -24.82
C GLY A 116 20.52 12.60 -25.85
N PRO A 117 19.85 12.62 -27.02
CA PRO A 117 18.58 11.94 -27.27
C PRO A 117 18.79 10.44 -27.50
N ASN A 118 18.09 9.63 -26.72
CA ASN A 118 18.02 8.18 -26.91
C ASN A 118 17.45 7.84 -28.29
N TYR A 119 18.04 6.85 -28.97
CA TYR A 119 17.55 6.28 -30.22
C TYR A 119 16.33 5.37 -29.97
N GLY A 120 15.20 6.01 -29.65
CA GLY A 120 13.93 5.40 -29.28
C GLY A 120 13.23 6.17 -28.15
N ARG A 121 12.02 5.73 -27.78
CA ARG A 121 11.22 6.31 -26.68
C ARG A 121 11.51 5.64 -25.34
N ASN A 122 11.62 6.44 -24.29
CA ASN A 122 11.67 6.00 -22.89
C ASN A 122 10.34 6.35 -22.20
N THR A 123 9.25 5.83 -22.76
CA THR A 123 7.88 5.89 -22.23
C THR A 123 7.50 4.57 -21.57
N THR A 124 6.63 4.61 -20.57
CA THR A 124 6.16 3.47 -19.76
C THR A 124 7.22 2.84 -18.85
N ALA A 125 6.76 2.22 -17.76
CA ALA A 125 7.63 1.69 -16.70
C ALA A 125 8.64 0.65 -17.21
N VAL A 126 8.24 -0.26 -18.11
CA VAL A 126 9.12 -1.31 -18.65
C VAL A 126 10.34 -0.74 -19.38
N PHE A 127 10.15 0.21 -20.30
CA PHE A 127 11.27 0.81 -21.01
C PHE A 127 12.07 1.76 -20.10
N ALA A 128 11.39 2.56 -19.27
CA ALA A 128 12.04 3.53 -18.39
C ALA A 128 12.99 2.86 -17.36
N LEU A 129 12.61 1.72 -16.78
CA LEU A 129 13.45 1.00 -15.81
C LEU A 129 14.70 0.36 -16.44
N SER A 130 14.65 -0.02 -17.73
CA SER A 130 15.79 -0.57 -18.47
C SER A 130 16.63 0.48 -19.20
N SER A 131 16.19 1.73 -19.25
CA SER A 131 16.85 2.81 -20.00
C SER A 131 18.19 3.24 -19.40
N GLY A 132 19.26 3.18 -20.18
CA GLY A 132 20.56 3.73 -19.77
C GLY A 132 20.57 5.26 -19.81
N THR A 133 19.85 5.87 -20.76
CA THR A 133 19.59 7.32 -20.80
C THR A 133 18.86 7.79 -19.53
N LEU A 134 17.80 7.09 -19.10
CA LEU A 134 17.12 7.45 -17.86
C LEU A 134 18.01 7.21 -16.63
N GLY A 135 18.78 6.11 -16.63
CA GLY A 135 19.74 5.79 -15.57
C GLY A 135 20.88 6.82 -15.41
N ALA A 136 21.34 7.43 -16.50
CA ALA A 136 22.31 8.52 -16.46
C ALA A 136 21.70 9.83 -15.95
N ALA A 137 20.47 10.16 -16.34
CA ALA A 137 19.74 11.30 -15.76
C ALA A 137 19.47 11.10 -14.26
N MET A 138 19.18 9.87 -13.81
CA MET A 138 19.10 9.55 -12.38
C MET A 138 20.43 9.80 -11.67
N GLU A 139 21.55 9.43 -12.28
CA GLU A 139 22.88 9.65 -11.69
C GLU A 139 23.22 11.15 -11.53
N GLY A 140 22.89 11.97 -12.53
CA GLY A 140 23.07 13.42 -12.43
C GLY A 140 22.29 14.01 -11.24
N ALA A 141 21.06 13.54 -11.05
CA ALA A 141 20.20 13.97 -9.96
C ALA A 141 20.64 13.44 -8.58
N ILE A 142 21.22 12.24 -8.52
CA ILE A 142 21.88 11.72 -7.30
C ILE A 142 23.11 12.57 -6.94
N HIS A 143 23.86 13.07 -7.94
CA HIS A 143 24.92 14.07 -7.76
C HIS A 143 24.40 15.52 -7.56
N GLY A 144 23.11 15.72 -7.27
CA GLY A 144 22.53 17.02 -6.95
C GLY A 144 22.44 17.99 -8.14
N LYS A 145 22.56 17.49 -9.38
CA LYS A 145 22.36 18.27 -10.60
C LYS A 145 20.93 18.14 -11.10
N ARG A 146 20.36 19.23 -11.61
CA ARG A 146 19.15 19.13 -12.44
C ARG A 146 19.46 18.23 -13.61
N SER A 147 18.55 17.30 -13.92
CA SER A 147 18.82 16.24 -14.88
C SER A 147 17.63 15.95 -15.79
N ILE A 148 17.86 15.86 -17.09
CA ILE A 148 16.82 15.56 -18.08
C ILE A 148 17.25 14.33 -18.87
N ALA A 149 16.39 13.31 -18.91
CA ALA A 149 16.43 12.24 -19.90
C ALA A 149 15.62 12.66 -21.12
N LEU A 150 16.23 12.68 -22.30
CA LEU A 150 15.64 13.10 -23.56
C LEU A 150 15.63 11.93 -24.53
N SER A 151 14.51 11.73 -25.23
CA SER A 151 14.26 10.53 -26.04
C SER A 151 13.52 10.90 -27.32
N TYR A 152 14.01 10.40 -28.46
CA TYR A 152 13.43 10.70 -29.77
C TYR A 152 12.64 9.49 -30.26
N ALA A 153 11.31 9.64 -30.28
CA ALA A 153 10.37 8.61 -30.67
C ALA A 153 10.11 8.67 -32.19
N PHE A 154 10.57 7.68 -32.94
CA PHE A 154 10.38 7.60 -34.39
C PHE A 154 9.36 6.53 -34.77
N ASP A 155 8.60 6.76 -35.85
CA ASP A 155 7.72 5.75 -36.44
C ASP A 155 8.41 4.94 -37.57
N SER A 156 9.58 5.38 -38.02
CA SER A 156 10.42 4.68 -39.00
C SER A 156 11.89 5.07 -38.84
N ARG A 157 12.82 4.25 -39.36
CA ARG A 157 14.27 4.52 -39.31
C ARG A 157 14.81 5.41 -40.44
N GLU A 158 13.92 6.07 -41.20
CA GLU A 158 14.34 7.04 -42.23
C GLU A 158 14.72 8.39 -41.59
N HIS A 159 16.00 8.57 -41.33
CA HIS A 159 16.56 9.71 -40.59
C HIS A 159 16.67 10.99 -41.44
N ASP A 160 15.56 11.72 -41.58
CA ASP A 160 15.55 13.08 -42.16
C ASP A 160 16.30 14.07 -41.25
N LEU A 161 17.41 14.62 -41.77
CA LEU A 161 18.25 15.62 -41.13
C LEU A 161 17.45 16.84 -40.63
N ASP A 162 16.45 17.29 -41.37
CA ASP A 162 15.73 18.51 -41.03
C ASP A 162 14.68 18.26 -39.95
N ILE A 163 14.11 17.04 -39.86
CA ILE A 163 13.27 16.62 -38.73
C ILE A 163 14.11 16.47 -37.46
N ILE A 164 15.31 15.88 -37.54
CA ILE A 164 16.20 15.69 -36.38
C ILE A 164 16.71 17.05 -35.85
N LYS A 165 17.01 18.01 -36.75
CA LYS A 165 17.29 19.41 -36.35
C LYS A 165 16.07 20.05 -35.69
N GLU A 166 14.88 19.96 -36.30
CA GLU A 166 13.66 20.55 -35.75
C GLU A 166 13.35 20.05 -34.34
N ALA A 167 13.47 18.73 -34.11
CA ALA A 167 13.32 18.13 -32.80
C ALA A 167 14.38 18.59 -31.80
N SER A 168 15.62 18.86 -32.26
CA SER A 168 16.71 19.34 -31.41
C SER A 168 16.54 20.81 -31.01
N GLU A 169 16.19 21.68 -31.94
CA GLU A 169 15.82 23.09 -31.67
C GLU A 169 14.65 23.19 -30.69
N LEU A 170 13.62 22.35 -30.86
CA LEU A 170 12.52 22.25 -29.89
C LEU A 170 12.98 21.75 -28.51
N SER A 171 13.86 20.75 -28.49
CA SER A 171 14.37 20.14 -27.26
C SER A 171 15.20 21.14 -26.44
N VAL A 172 16.10 21.92 -27.06
CA VAL A 172 16.88 22.94 -26.34
C VAL A 172 15.95 24.00 -25.72
N ARG A 173 14.96 24.49 -26.48
CA ARG A 173 13.97 25.47 -26.01
C ARG A 173 13.11 24.93 -24.85
N LEU A 174 12.78 23.64 -24.87
CA LEU A 174 12.06 22.98 -23.77
C LEU A 174 12.95 22.79 -22.53
N VAL A 175 14.20 22.35 -22.71
CA VAL A 175 15.22 22.24 -21.65
C VAL A 175 15.42 23.58 -20.95
N GLU A 176 15.60 24.68 -21.70
CA GLU A 176 15.73 26.03 -21.16
C GLU A 176 14.52 26.45 -20.31
N LYS A 177 13.30 26.16 -20.78
CA LYS A 177 12.07 26.44 -20.03
C LYS A 177 12.00 25.62 -18.74
N LEU A 178 12.25 24.31 -18.81
CA LEU A 178 12.20 23.42 -17.64
C LEU A 178 13.23 23.82 -16.59
N VAL A 179 14.47 24.16 -16.98
CA VAL A 179 15.51 24.63 -16.04
C VAL A 179 15.17 26.00 -15.43
N LYS A 180 14.51 26.89 -16.18
CA LYS A 180 14.04 28.18 -15.66
C LYS A 180 12.90 28.04 -14.64
N GLU A 181 12.00 27.08 -14.82
CA GLU A 181 10.76 26.92 -14.04
C GLU A 181 10.76 25.68 -13.12
N TRP A 182 11.94 25.09 -12.87
CA TRP A 182 12.13 23.80 -12.19
C TRP A 182 11.54 23.76 -10.75
N PRO A 183 10.53 22.90 -10.47
CA PRO A 183 9.94 22.73 -9.14
C PRO A 183 10.91 22.13 -8.10
N ARG A 184 10.71 22.40 -6.82
CA ARG A 184 11.63 21.96 -5.74
C ARG A 184 11.59 20.44 -5.46
N ASP A 185 10.50 19.79 -5.83
CA ASP A 185 10.16 18.39 -5.58
C ASP A 185 10.49 17.45 -6.76
N VAL A 186 10.72 18.01 -7.95
CA VAL A 186 11.16 17.28 -9.15
C VAL A 186 12.69 17.18 -9.17
N HIS A 187 13.21 15.96 -9.28
CA HIS A 187 14.66 15.73 -9.30
C HIS A 187 15.17 15.55 -10.74
N LEU A 188 14.36 14.92 -11.62
CA LEU A 188 14.66 14.77 -13.05
C LEU A 188 13.37 14.81 -13.89
N TYR A 189 13.50 15.10 -15.19
CA TYR A 189 12.41 14.93 -16.16
C TYR A 189 12.75 13.81 -17.17
N SER A 190 11.75 13.00 -17.54
CA SER A 190 11.78 12.25 -18.79
C SER A 190 11.03 13.04 -19.86
N VAL A 191 11.64 13.22 -21.03
CA VAL A 191 11.10 14.02 -22.14
C VAL A 191 11.13 13.17 -23.41
N ASN A 192 9.96 12.88 -23.97
CA ASN A 192 9.83 12.11 -25.22
C ASN A 192 9.31 13.03 -26.33
N VAL A 193 10.10 13.18 -27.39
CA VAL A 193 9.82 14.04 -28.55
C VAL A 193 9.54 13.15 -29.78
N PRO A 194 8.37 13.22 -30.43
CA PRO A 194 8.10 12.46 -31.64
C PRO A 194 8.82 13.07 -32.84
N LEU A 195 9.65 12.29 -33.53
CA LEU A 195 10.33 12.66 -34.77
C LEU A 195 9.34 12.65 -35.94
N ARG A 196 8.48 13.67 -35.98
CA ARG A 196 7.52 13.93 -37.04
C ARG A 196 7.74 15.35 -37.58
N LYS A 197 7.56 15.52 -38.88
CA LYS A 197 7.72 16.83 -39.56
C LYS A 197 6.76 17.88 -38.99
N GLY A 198 7.28 19.02 -38.57
CA GLY A 198 6.49 20.09 -37.95
C GLY A 198 6.37 19.95 -36.42
N VAL A 199 7.20 19.14 -35.76
CA VAL A 199 7.18 18.92 -34.30
C VAL A 199 7.29 20.23 -33.50
N SER A 200 7.85 21.30 -34.05
CA SER A 200 7.87 22.64 -33.41
C SER A 200 6.47 23.22 -33.16
N SER A 201 5.44 22.71 -33.83
CA SER A 201 4.03 23.12 -33.71
C SER A 201 3.20 22.17 -32.83
N THR A 202 3.79 21.06 -32.39
CA THR A 202 3.16 20.03 -31.55
C THR A 202 2.92 20.51 -30.11
N LYS A 203 1.88 19.97 -29.45
CA LYS A 203 1.61 20.24 -28.04
C LYS A 203 2.69 19.60 -27.15
N ILE A 204 3.13 20.35 -26.14
CA ILE A 204 3.95 19.84 -25.04
C ILE A 204 3.03 19.65 -23.84
N VAL A 205 2.95 18.43 -23.30
CA VAL A 205 2.07 18.06 -22.20
C VAL A 205 2.83 17.41 -21.05
N TYR A 206 2.41 17.67 -19.81
CA TYR A 206 2.84 16.84 -18.68
C TYR A 206 2.06 15.52 -18.68
N ALA A 207 2.74 14.40 -18.44
CA ALA A 207 2.14 13.07 -18.51
C ALA A 207 2.54 12.17 -17.32
N GLU A 208 1.67 11.22 -16.99
CA GLU A 208 1.94 10.13 -16.03
C GLU A 208 2.61 8.96 -16.76
N MET A 209 3.59 8.29 -16.13
CA MET A 209 4.25 7.12 -16.72
C MET A 209 3.39 5.85 -16.58
N ILE A 210 2.98 5.28 -17.72
CA ILE A 210 2.09 4.12 -17.76
C ILE A 210 2.77 2.91 -17.09
N GLN A 211 2.08 2.29 -16.13
CA GLN A 211 2.52 1.06 -15.45
C GLN A 211 2.09 -0.15 -16.26
N ASN A 212 3.06 -0.81 -16.90
CA ASN A 212 2.86 -1.95 -17.80
C ASN A 212 3.71 -3.16 -17.38
N GLN A 213 3.36 -4.35 -17.87
CA GLN A 213 4.00 -5.63 -17.53
C GLN A 213 4.04 -6.54 -18.77
N TRP A 214 4.98 -7.48 -18.80
CA TRP A 214 4.97 -8.60 -19.74
C TRP A 214 3.88 -9.61 -19.33
N VAL A 215 3.04 -10.05 -20.27
CA VAL A 215 1.88 -10.93 -19.97
C VAL A 215 1.84 -12.21 -20.81
N SER A 216 2.56 -12.28 -21.93
CA SER A 216 2.54 -13.40 -22.89
C SER A 216 3.75 -14.35 -22.81
N GLY A 217 4.41 -14.42 -21.64
CA GLY A 217 5.39 -15.45 -21.30
C GLY A 217 6.80 -14.92 -20.98
N SER A 218 7.81 -15.68 -21.38
CA SER A 218 9.23 -15.37 -21.18
C SER A 218 9.69 -14.19 -22.04
N THR A 219 10.65 -13.41 -21.55
CA THR A 219 11.44 -12.45 -22.36
C THR A 219 12.68 -13.09 -22.99
N TYR A 220 12.83 -14.40 -22.89
CA TYR A 220 13.91 -15.21 -23.46
C TYR A 220 13.38 -16.47 -24.14
N ASP A 221 13.90 -16.76 -25.33
CA ASP A 221 13.70 -18.02 -26.06
C ASP A 221 14.82 -19.03 -25.79
N GLU A 222 14.48 -20.32 -25.77
CA GLU A 222 15.45 -21.42 -25.77
C GLU A 222 16.03 -21.64 -27.18
N MET A 223 17.36 -21.56 -27.30
CA MET A 223 18.09 -21.86 -28.53
C MET A 223 18.93 -23.15 -28.39
N PRO A 224 18.95 -24.01 -29.41
CA PRO A 224 19.93 -25.07 -29.53
C PRO A 224 21.36 -24.51 -29.51
N GLU A 225 22.26 -25.16 -28.77
CA GLU A 225 23.66 -24.75 -28.56
C GLU A 225 24.41 -24.50 -29.90
N GLU A 226 24.12 -25.31 -30.92
CA GLU A 226 24.65 -25.20 -32.29
C GLU A 226 24.34 -23.85 -32.98
N THR A 227 23.32 -23.12 -32.52
CA THR A 227 22.86 -21.85 -33.10
C THR A 227 23.28 -20.60 -32.32
N ALA A 228 24.00 -20.74 -31.20
CA ALA A 228 24.32 -19.63 -30.30
C ALA A 228 25.40 -18.65 -30.81
N ASN A 229 26.11 -18.95 -31.90
CA ASN A 229 27.23 -18.15 -32.41
C ASN A 229 26.79 -16.99 -33.33
N GLY A 230 25.79 -16.23 -32.91
CA GLY A 230 25.33 -15.01 -33.58
C GLY A 230 26.30 -13.82 -33.43
N ASP A 231 26.09 -12.77 -34.24
CA ASP A 231 26.72 -11.47 -34.05
C ASP A 231 25.79 -10.60 -33.19
N PRO A 232 26.14 -10.30 -31.91
CA PRO A 232 25.20 -9.68 -30.98
C PRO A 232 24.71 -8.31 -31.44
N GLY A 233 25.52 -7.51 -32.14
CA GLY A 233 25.13 -6.19 -32.61
C GLY A 233 24.11 -6.24 -33.75
N LYS A 234 24.21 -7.26 -34.63
CA LYS A 234 23.19 -7.51 -35.66
C LYS A 234 21.93 -8.12 -35.07
N GLU A 235 22.07 -8.95 -34.04
CA GLU A 235 20.94 -9.57 -33.35
C GLU A 235 20.10 -8.53 -32.58
N GLU A 236 20.75 -7.59 -31.89
CA GLU A 236 20.08 -6.45 -31.26
C GLU A 236 19.33 -5.58 -32.29
N HIS A 237 19.99 -5.25 -33.42
CA HIS A 237 19.39 -4.47 -34.51
C HIS A 237 18.09 -5.10 -35.01
N ASN A 238 18.13 -6.41 -35.30
CA ASN A 238 16.98 -7.20 -35.75
C ASN A 238 15.86 -7.27 -34.70
N ILE A 239 16.17 -7.41 -33.41
CA ILE A 239 15.17 -7.40 -32.34
C ILE A 239 14.44 -6.05 -32.31
N ARG A 240 15.18 -4.94 -32.43
CA ARG A 240 14.63 -3.58 -32.57
C ARG A 240 13.88 -3.33 -33.90
N ASP A 241 13.97 -4.22 -34.90
CA ASP A 241 13.15 -4.15 -36.13
C ASP A 241 11.86 -4.96 -35.98
N SER A 242 11.87 -6.00 -35.14
CA SER A 242 10.75 -6.93 -34.95
C SER A 242 9.61 -6.43 -34.04
N GLU A 243 9.45 -5.12 -33.85
CA GLU A 243 8.37 -4.51 -33.02
C GLU A 243 6.93 -4.74 -33.56
N GLU A 244 6.75 -5.52 -34.63
CA GLU A 244 5.46 -5.71 -35.32
C GLU A 244 4.99 -7.18 -35.45
N LEU A 245 5.75 -8.21 -35.02
CA LEU A 245 5.40 -9.62 -35.28
C LEU A 245 5.37 -10.53 -34.05
N ASN A 246 4.30 -11.33 -33.96
CA ASN A 246 4.10 -12.36 -32.93
C ASN A 246 4.90 -13.64 -33.24
N HIS A 247 5.54 -14.19 -32.20
CA HIS A 247 5.93 -15.60 -32.14
C HIS A 247 5.37 -16.25 -30.87
N ASP A 248 4.47 -17.21 -31.04
CA ASP A 248 4.02 -18.09 -29.96
C ASP A 248 4.70 -19.46 -30.08
N ALA A 249 5.62 -19.72 -29.16
CA ALA A 249 6.25 -21.03 -28.98
C ALA A 249 5.41 -21.90 -28.04
N PRO A 250 5.04 -23.14 -28.41
CA PRO A 250 4.28 -24.04 -27.54
C PRO A 250 5.16 -24.58 -26.41
N ALA A 251 4.68 -24.48 -25.17
CA ALA A 251 5.38 -24.99 -23.99
C ALA A 251 5.63 -26.51 -24.09
N LYS A 252 6.86 -26.94 -23.80
CA LYS A 252 7.27 -28.35 -23.77
C LYS A 252 7.56 -28.81 -22.34
N THR A 253 7.27 -30.07 -22.05
CA THR A 253 7.42 -30.67 -20.73
C THR A 253 8.65 -31.58 -20.63
N GLY A 254 9.44 -31.43 -19.57
CA GLY A 254 9.79 -32.61 -18.77
C GLY A 254 11.24 -33.13 -18.73
N VAL A 255 12.24 -32.48 -19.33
CA VAL A 255 13.67 -32.80 -19.08
C VAL A 255 14.51 -31.53 -18.98
N ARG A 256 15.44 -31.45 -18.02
CA ARG A 256 16.44 -30.38 -17.97
C ARG A 256 17.60 -30.70 -18.91
N ASN A 257 17.65 -30.03 -20.06
CA ASN A 257 18.77 -30.09 -20.99
C ASN A 257 19.72 -28.90 -20.76
N HIS A 258 20.95 -28.97 -21.29
CA HIS A 258 21.77 -27.78 -21.48
C HIS A 258 21.27 -27.04 -22.72
N VAL A 259 20.94 -25.76 -22.57
CA VAL A 259 20.38 -24.90 -23.62
C VAL A 259 20.90 -23.47 -23.43
N THR A 260 21.03 -22.72 -24.53
CA THR A 260 21.37 -21.30 -24.48
C THR A 260 20.09 -20.49 -24.53
N TYR A 261 20.01 -19.39 -23.76
CA TYR A 261 18.86 -18.49 -23.76
C TYR A 261 19.18 -17.21 -24.50
N LYS A 262 18.37 -16.86 -25.51
CA LYS A 262 18.45 -15.58 -26.23
C LYS A 262 17.36 -14.65 -25.73
N TRP A 263 17.67 -13.37 -25.55
CA TRP A 263 16.68 -12.36 -25.22
C TRP A 263 15.75 -12.08 -26.42
N ALA A 264 14.45 -12.21 -26.20
CA ALA A 264 13.39 -12.16 -27.21
C ALA A 264 12.07 -11.66 -26.57
N PRO A 265 11.96 -10.36 -26.23
CA PRO A 265 10.78 -9.79 -25.58
C PRO A 265 9.59 -9.62 -26.53
N LYS A 266 8.37 -9.90 -26.05
CA LYS A 266 7.12 -9.73 -26.81
C LYS A 266 6.56 -8.30 -26.68
N PHE A 267 7.14 -7.34 -27.41
CA PHE A 267 6.77 -5.92 -27.37
C PHE A 267 5.28 -5.63 -27.69
N ALA A 268 4.59 -6.53 -28.38
CA ALA A 268 3.15 -6.46 -28.61
C ALA A 268 2.33 -6.31 -27.31
N ASP A 269 2.73 -6.93 -26.19
CA ASP A 269 2.06 -6.77 -24.89
C ASP A 269 2.03 -5.30 -24.44
N VAL A 270 3.20 -4.64 -24.54
CA VAL A 270 3.39 -3.25 -24.16
C VAL A 270 2.59 -2.32 -25.08
N ARG A 271 2.65 -2.55 -26.40
CA ARG A 271 1.90 -1.75 -27.39
C ARG A 271 0.39 -1.83 -27.16
N ASN A 272 -0.14 -3.04 -27.00
CA ASN A 272 -1.54 -3.29 -26.67
C ASN A 272 -1.97 -2.66 -25.33
N SER A 273 -1.08 -2.62 -24.33
CA SER A 273 -1.34 -1.98 -23.04
C SER A 273 -1.44 -0.46 -23.18
N VAL A 274 -0.52 0.17 -23.93
CA VAL A 274 -0.53 1.62 -24.18
C VAL A 274 -1.77 2.03 -24.97
N GLU A 275 -2.15 1.32 -26.03
CA GLU A 275 -3.35 1.62 -26.81
C GLU A 275 -4.64 1.54 -25.97
N LYS A 276 -4.74 0.54 -25.08
CA LYS A 276 -5.88 0.37 -24.16
C LYS A 276 -5.92 1.39 -23.02
N SER A 277 -4.80 2.01 -22.68
CA SER A 277 -4.69 2.91 -21.51
C SER A 277 -5.53 4.20 -21.64
N GLY A 278 -5.71 4.70 -22.87
CA GLY A 278 -6.48 5.91 -23.17
C GLY A 278 -5.90 7.23 -22.65
N LYS A 279 -4.78 7.19 -21.89
CA LYS A 279 -4.07 8.36 -21.33
C LYS A 279 -2.66 7.96 -20.86
N GLY A 280 -1.79 8.95 -20.67
CA GLY A 280 -0.43 8.76 -20.12
C GLY A 280 0.66 8.85 -21.18
N ASP A 281 1.92 8.77 -20.73
CA ASP A 281 3.12 9.13 -21.51
C ASP A 281 3.25 8.40 -22.86
N GLY A 282 3.10 7.07 -22.87
CA GLY A 282 3.14 6.29 -24.10
C GLY A 282 1.96 6.60 -25.04
N TRP A 283 0.78 6.88 -24.49
CA TRP A 283 -0.44 7.11 -25.27
C TRP A 283 -0.44 8.49 -25.93
N GLU A 284 -0.02 9.52 -25.20
CA GLU A 284 0.16 10.89 -25.71
C GLU A 284 1.23 10.95 -26.81
N VAL A 285 2.33 10.18 -26.69
CA VAL A 285 3.33 10.03 -27.77
C VAL A 285 2.74 9.34 -29.00
N LEU A 286 1.86 8.33 -28.85
CA LEU A 286 1.13 7.76 -30.00
C LEU A 286 0.21 8.79 -30.68
N GLN A 287 -0.48 9.64 -29.91
CA GLN A 287 -1.25 10.78 -30.44
C GLN A 287 -0.35 11.84 -31.13
N GLY A 288 0.98 11.73 -30.99
CA GLY A 288 1.95 12.63 -31.58
C GLY A 288 2.25 13.88 -30.76
N ASN A 289 1.89 13.91 -29.47
CA ASN A 289 2.24 14.99 -28.55
C ASN A 289 3.65 14.78 -27.95
N VAL A 290 4.33 15.87 -27.57
CA VAL A 290 5.58 15.82 -26.79
C VAL A 290 5.21 15.62 -25.32
N THR A 291 5.76 14.61 -24.66
CA THR A 291 5.47 14.33 -23.24
C THR A 291 6.63 14.70 -22.33
N VAL A 292 6.28 15.25 -21.17
CA VAL A 292 7.19 15.57 -20.07
C VAL A 292 6.69 14.88 -18.81
N THR A 293 7.40 13.85 -18.37
CA THR A 293 7.10 13.12 -17.14
C THR A 293 7.98 13.64 -16.00
N PRO A 294 7.43 14.30 -14.97
CA PRO A 294 8.19 14.68 -13.78
C PRO A 294 8.53 13.44 -12.96
N LEU A 295 9.80 13.26 -12.60
CA LEU A 295 10.28 12.09 -11.87
C LEU A 295 11.17 12.50 -10.68
N ARG A 296 11.19 11.63 -9.67
CA ARG A 296 12.07 11.77 -8.49
C ARG A 296 13.21 10.76 -8.63
N ALA A 297 14.43 11.21 -8.35
CA ALA A 297 15.65 10.42 -8.52
C ALA A 297 15.88 9.53 -7.30
N ASN A 298 15.00 8.54 -7.13
CA ASN A 298 15.10 7.52 -6.09
C ASN A 298 14.33 6.27 -6.55
N PHE A 299 14.76 5.10 -6.11
CA PHE A 299 13.86 3.94 -6.05
C PHE A 299 12.89 4.19 -4.89
N TRP A 300 11.66 4.59 -5.20
CA TRP A 300 10.64 4.75 -4.16
C TRP A 300 10.30 3.37 -3.59
N HIS A 301 10.68 3.13 -2.34
CA HIS A 301 10.39 1.88 -1.64
C HIS A 301 8.88 1.69 -1.43
N LEU A 302 8.46 0.43 -1.37
CA LEU A 302 7.21 0.06 -0.72
C LEU A 302 7.27 0.52 0.75
N PRO A 303 6.39 1.44 1.22
CA PRO A 303 6.53 2.08 2.53
C PRO A 303 6.58 1.11 3.73
N GLN A 304 6.01 -0.09 3.57
CA GLN A 304 6.08 -1.21 4.52
C GLN A 304 7.50 -1.80 4.73
N TYR A 305 8.54 -1.24 4.11
CA TYR A 305 9.95 -1.56 4.39
C TYR A 305 10.73 -0.27 4.70
N SER A 306 10.60 0.25 5.92
CA SER A 306 11.45 1.32 6.44
C SER A 306 11.82 1.06 7.91
N GLY A 307 13.11 1.26 8.24
CA GLY A 307 13.72 0.84 9.50
C GLY A 307 15.19 0.43 9.30
N GLU A 308 15.94 0.29 10.39
CA GLU A 308 17.35 -0.12 10.36
C GLU A 308 17.50 -1.64 10.26
N ILE A 309 18.14 -2.14 9.18
CA ILE A 309 18.58 -3.54 9.12
C ILE A 309 19.87 -3.67 9.91
N LYS A 310 19.77 -4.09 11.17
CA LYS A 310 20.92 -4.31 12.06
C LYS A 310 21.68 -5.58 11.68
N LEU A 311 22.81 -5.38 11.00
CA LEU A 311 24.04 -6.11 11.26
C LEU A 311 24.91 -5.23 12.17
N ASP A 312 25.80 -5.82 12.96
CA ASP A 312 26.42 -5.11 14.11
C ASP A 312 27.20 -3.82 13.75
N THR A 313 27.00 -2.79 14.60
CA THR A 313 27.81 -1.57 14.87
C THR A 313 27.60 -0.23 14.08
N ASP A 314 27.18 0.78 14.87
CA ASP A 314 27.69 2.18 14.98
C ASP A 314 27.25 3.36 14.05
N SER A 315 26.20 4.07 14.48
CA SER A 315 26.25 5.50 14.98
C SER A 315 25.73 6.75 14.18
N VAL A 316 24.47 7.14 14.45
CA VAL A 316 23.86 8.50 14.80
C VAL A 316 23.94 9.80 13.91
N GLN A 317 22.82 10.58 13.93
CA GLN A 317 22.60 12.07 13.73
C GLN A 317 22.14 12.62 12.34
N GLN A 318 21.38 13.74 12.18
CA GLN A 318 20.20 14.35 12.89
C GLN A 318 19.59 15.56 12.08
N SER A 319 18.29 15.91 12.26
CA SER A 319 17.56 17.23 12.03
C SER A 319 17.56 17.93 10.63
N ASP A 320 16.69 18.86 10.19
CA ASP A 320 15.29 19.38 10.47
C ASP A 320 14.81 20.14 9.16
N VAL A 321 13.83 21.07 8.97
CA VAL A 321 12.98 22.03 9.74
C VAL A 321 11.66 22.40 8.97
N GLN A 322 10.60 22.74 9.74
CA GLN A 322 9.30 23.48 9.59
C GLN A 322 9.03 24.45 8.38
N ALA A 323 7.82 25.00 8.10
CA ALA A 323 6.55 25.25 8.86
C ALA A 323 5.35 25.47 7.86
N SER A 324 4.08 25.91 8.13
CA SER A 324 3.27 26.37 9.30
C SER A 324 1.78 26.66 8.89
N ALA A 325 0.86 26.83 9.88
CA ALA A 325 -0.34 27.73 9.93
C ALA A 325 -1.80 27.16 9.94
N MET A 326 -2.66 27.85 10.72
CA MET A 326 -4.06 27.54 11.14
C MET A 326 -4.27 26.33 12.06
N HIS A 327 -5.17 26.46 13.04
CA HIS A 327 -5.42 25.47 14.11
C HIS A 327 -6.29 24.28 13.64
N SER A 328 -5.72 23.42 12.80
CA SER A 328 -6.03 21.99 12.90
C SER A 328 -5.50 21.45 14.24
N PRO A 329 -6.10 20.41 14.84
CA PRO A 329 -5.44 19.67 15.92
C PRO A 329 -4.11 19.13 15.40
N SER A 330 -3.00 19.57 16.00
CA SER A 330 -1.65 19.28 15.54
C SER A 330 -1.06 18.12 16.34
N PHE A 331 -1.36 16.90 15.90
CA PHE A 331 -0.89 15.67 16.52
C PHE A 331 -0.27 14.73 15.49
N SER A 332 0.57 13.83 15.96
CA SER A 332 1.11 12.73 15.18
C SER A 332 0.21 11.51 15.33
N ALA A 333 -0.02 10.75 14.26
CA ALA A 333 -0.82 9.54 14.29
C ALA A 333 -0.03 8.36 13.71
N VAL A 334 0.26 7.38 14.55
CA VAL A 334 0.77 6.07 14.11
C VAL A 334 -0.44 5.22 13.76
N VAL A 335 -0.54 4.82 12.48
CA VAL A 335 -1.71 4.12 11.94
C VAL A 335 -1.28 2.87 11.20
N ASP A 336 -1.42 1.73 11.85
CA ASP A 336 -1.02 0.40 11.35
C ASP A 336 -2.13 -0.62 11.63
N TYR A 337 -3.07 -0.74 10.68
CA TYR A 337 -4.22 -1.63 10.81
C TYR A 337 -4.09 -2.79 9.80
N PRO A 338 -4.15 -4.06 10.24
CA PRO A 338 -3.77 -5.22 9.42
C PRO A 338 -4.71 -5.54 8.23
N GLU A 339 -5.71 -4.70 7.98
CA GLU A 339 -6.61 -4.80 6.81
C GLU A 339 -6.44 -3.56 5.91
N PRO A 340 -5.89 -3.69 4.68
CA PRO A 340 -5.53 -2.54 3.86
C PRO A 340 -6.68 -1.54 3.60
N TYR A 341 -7.89 -2.01 3.28
CA TYR A 341 -9.03 -1.11 3.03
C TYR A 341 -9.54 -0.43 4.32
N VAL A 342 -9.39 -1.07 5.50
CA VAL A 342 -9.68 -0.43 6.80
C VAL A 342 -8.67 0.68 7.06
N GLN A 343 -7.39 0.43 6.78
CA GLN A 343 -6.34 1.44 6.88
C GLN A 343 -6.59 2.61 5.91
N GLU A 344 -7.04 2.35 4.67
CA GLU A 344 -7.44 3.40 3.73
C GLU A 344 -8.63 4.24 4.24
N LEU A 345 -9.68 3.61 4.77
CA LEU A 345 -10.85 4.30 5.35
C LEU A 345 -10.45 5.14 6.58
N LEU A 346 -9.68 4.57 7.50
CA LEU A 346 -9.19 5.26 8.70
C LEU A 346 -8.26 6.44 8.34
N LEU A 347 -7.35 6.25 7.38
CA LEU A 347 -6.48 7.34 6.89
C LEU A 347 -7.26 8.42 6.15
N ARG A 348 -8.35 8.07 5.43
CA ARG A 348 -9.29 9.04 4.85
C ARG A 348 -9.99 9.84 5.94
N SER A 349 -10.52 9.19 6.98
CA SER A 349 -11.18 9.85 8.11
C SER A 349 -10.24 10.80 8.86
N LEU A 350 -9.03 10.34 9.22
CA LEU A 350 -8.04 11.18 9.93
C LEU A 350 -7.61 12.41 9.10
N LYS A 351 -7.46 12.27 7.78
CA LYS A 351 -7.11 13.40 6.89
C LYS A 351 -8.20 14.48 6.81
N ARG A 352 -9.45 14.20 7.22
CA ARG A 352 -10.52 15.22 7.29
C ARG A 352 -10.22 16.31 8.32
N LEU A 353 -9.41 16.02 9.35
CA LEU A 353 -9.02 16.99 10.38
C LEU A 353 -8.02 18.07 9.89
N GLY A 354 -7.53 17.93 8.66
CA GLY A 354 -6.69 18.92 7.99
C GLY A 354 -5.18 18.70 8.19
N PRO A 355 -4.35 19.66 7.73
CA PRO A 355 -2.91 19.49 7.57
C PRO A 355 -2.10 19.42 8.88
N GLY A 356 -2.74 19.55 10.05
CA GLY A 356 -2.09 19.37 11.36
C GLY A 356 -1.82 17.91 11.72
N VAL A 357 -2.50 16.95 11.08
CA VAL A 357 -2.36 15.52 11.39
C VAL A 357 -1.19 14.91 10.63
N ASN A 358 -0.10 14.65 11.34
CA ASN A 358 1.10 14.02 10.77
C ASN A 358 0.97 12.50 10.89
N ILE A 359 0.76 11.79 9.78
CA ILE A 359 0.77 10.32 9.79
C ILE A 359 2.24 9.83 9.88
N VAL A 360 2.56 9.03 10.88
CA VAL A 360 3.92 8.55 11.20
C VAL A 360 3.97 7.02 11.08
N ALA A 361 5.12 6.47 10.64
CA ALA A 361 5.25 5.05 10.30
C ALA A 361 5.47 4.10 11.50
N SER A 362 6.04 4.59 12.62
CA SER A 362 6.11 3.83 13.88
C SER A 362 6.19 4.75 15.11
N SER A 363 5.87 4.22 16.29
CA SER A 363 5.96 4.92 17.57
C SER A 363 7.40 5.34 17.93
N ASP A 364 8.42 4.59 17.50
CA ASP A 364 9.84 4.89 17.79
C ASP A 364 10.32 6.23 17.24
N GLN A 365 9.70 6.70 16.14
CA GLN A 365 10.00 7.99 15.53
C GLN A 365 9.56 9.18 16.40
N LEU A 366 8.71 8.93 17.41
CA LEU A 366 8.16 9.96 18.31
C LEU A 366 8.83 9.97 19.69
N LEU A 367 9.34 8.82 20.16
CA LEU A 367 10.06 8.69 21.44
C LEU A 367 11.33 9.57 21.55
N ASN A 368 11.83 10.08 20.42
CA ASN A 368 12.98 11.00 20.35
C ASN A 368 12.59 12.48 20.11
N GLY A 369 11.29 12.79 20.07
CA GLY A 369 10.78 14.16 19.92
C GLY A 369 10.67 14.93 21.24
N PRO A 370 10.10 16.15 21.22
CA PRO A 370 9.69 16.84 22.44
C PRO A 370 8.69 15.98 23.24
N LYS A 371 8.92 15.80 24.54
CA LYS A 371 8.20 14.83 25.40
C LYS A 371 6.69 15.00 25.49
N ASP A 372 6.17 16.18 25.18
CA ASP A 372 4.73 16.50 25.22
C ASP A 372 4.08 16.54 23.83
N THR A 373 4.73 15.96 22.80
CA THR A 373 4.20 15.89 21.43
C THR A 373 2.92 15.04 21.39
N PRO A 374 1.75 15.57 20.98
CA PRO A 374 0.53 14.79 21.03
C PRO A 374 0.53 13.64 20.00
N LEU A 375 0.07 12.46 20.42
CA LEU A 375 0.20 11.19 19.71
C LEU A 375 -1.09 10.36 19.75
N LEU A 376 -1.65 10.05 18.58
CA LEU A 376 -2.62 8.97 18.40
C LEU A 376 -1.87 7.67 18.02
N GLN A 377 -2.12 6.59 18.77
CA GLN A 377 -1.75 5.23 18.34
C GLN A 377 -3.02 4.49 17.92
N PHE A 378 -3.16 4.23 16.62
CA PHE A 378 -4.25 3.45 16.03
C PHE A 378 -3.66 2.22 15.32
N THR A 379 -3.16 1.27 16.11
CA THR A 379 -2.40 0.10 15.65
C THR A 379 -3.03 -1.22 16.12
N ALA A 380 -2.55 -2.36 15.60
CA ALA A 380 -2.84 -3.68 16.17
C ALA A 380 -2.48 -3.74 17.68
N TYR A 381 -3.20 -4.54 18.45
CA TYR A 381 -3.08 -4.58 19.92
C TYR A 381 -1.65 -4.85 20.40
N GLU A 382 -0.96 -5.75 19.72
CA GLU A 382 0.42 -6.17 19.97
C GLU A 382 1.46 -5.11 19.60
N ALA A 383 1.06 -4.05 18.88
CA ALA A 383 1.89 -2.95 18.41
C ALA A 383 1.50 -1.60 19.07
N LEU A 384 0.67 -1.61 20.12
CA LEU A 384 0.38 -0.42 20.93
C LEU A 384 1.45 -0.27 22.04
N ASP A 385 2.08 0.89 22.11
CA ASP A 385 2.96 1.26 23.22
C ASP A 385 2.12 1.73 24.40
N PHE A 386 1.72 0.76 25.23
CA PHE A 386 0.99 0.99 26.47
C PHE A 386 1.82 1.72 27.52
N ASP A 387 3.14 1.55 27.56
CA ASP A 387 3.99 2.21 28.56
C ASP A 387 4.12 3.71 28.26
N HIS A 388 4.23 4.10 26.99
CA HIS A 388 4.11 5.48 26.55
C HIS A 388 2.73 6.06 26.87
N ALA A 389 1.65 5.31 26.59
CA ALA A 389 0.29 5.76 26.84
C ALA A 389 0.00 5.98 28.33
N MET A 390 0.47 5.09 29.21
CA MET A 390 0.30 5.22 30.66
C MET A 390 1.17 6.33 31.27
N SER A 391 2.29 6.67 30.62
CA SER A 391 3.17 7.77 31.08
C SER A 391 2.78 9.15 30.55
N HIS A 392 1.99 9.23 29.47
CA HIS A 392 1.57 10.48 28.83
C HIS A 392 0.04 10.60 28.66
N PRO A 393 -0.76 10.52 29.76
CA PRO A 393 -2.22 10.39 29.68
C PRO A 393 -2.95 11.58 29.06
N THR A 394 -2.37 12.79 29.06
CA THR A 394 -2.99 13.99 28.47
C THR A 394 -2.57 14.26 27.03
N SER A 395 -1.66 13.47 26.46
CA SER A 395 -1.10 13.70 25.12
C SER A 395 -1.01 12.45 24.25
N SER A 396 -1.04 11.24 24.81
CA SER A 396 -1.06 9.97 24.07
C SER A 396 -2.43 9.30 24.16
N LEU A 397 -3.13 9.16 23.03
CA LEU A 397 -4.41 8.46 22.88
C LEU A 397 -4.22 7.11 22.19
N ILE A 398 -4.82 6.03 22.69
CA ILE A 398 -4.69 4.67 22.12
C ILE A 398 -6.03 4.02 21.75
N CYS A 399 -6.02 3.14 20.74
CA CYS A 399 -7.23 2.50 20.19
C CYS A 399 -7.62 1.14 20.80
N ALA A 400 -7.03 0.74 21.94
CA ALA A 400 -7.49 -0.40 22.72
C ALA A 400 -7.17 -0.28 24.22
N TYR A 401 -7.92 -0.98 25.08
CA TYR A 401 -7.64 -1.07 26.51
C TYR A 401 -6.66 -2.21 26.83
N ALA A 402 -5.59 -1.89 27.57
CA ALA A 402 -4.53 -2.85 27.94
C ALA A 402 -5.05 -4.12 28.64
N ILE A 403 -6.05 -3.97 29.53
CA ILE A 403 -6.67 -5.08 30.26
C ILE A 403 -8.15 -5.08 29.94
N ARG A 404 -8.61 -6.09 29.19
CA ARG A 404 -10.03 -6.23 28.76
C ARG A 404 -10.56 -7.66 28.63
N LYS A 405 -9.81 -8.65 29.12
CA LYS A 405 -10.16 -10.08 29.02
C LYS A 405 -11.53 -10.43 29.61
N ALA A 406 -12.06 -9.63 30.55
CA ALA A 406 -13.42 -9.79 31.09
C ALA A 406 -14.51 -9.81 30.00
N LEU A 407 -14.36 -9.03 28.93
CA LEU A 407 -15.32 -8.95 27.84
C LEU A 407 -15.00 -9.93 26.70
N ILE A 408 -13.73 -10.00 26.29
CA ILE A 408 -13.36 -10.63 25.00
C ILE A 408 -13.06 -12.14 25.08
N ARG A 409 -13.05 -12.74 26.28
CA ARG A 409 -12.84 -14.19 26.46
C ARG A 409 -14.10 -14.82 27.04
N LYS A 410 -14.73 -15.75 26.30
CA LYS A 410 -16.07 -16.30 26.58
C LYS A 410 -16.28 -16.78 28.02
N HIS A 411 -15.29 -17.46 28.62
CA HIS A 411 -15.37 -17.92 30.02
C HIS A 411 -15.27 -16.76 31.03
N TYR A 412 -14.44 -15.75 30.78
CA TYR A 412 -14.40 -14.55 31.62
C TYR A 412 -15.68 -13.71 31.46
N LEU A 413 -16.25 -13.62 30.25
CA LEU A 413 -17.54 -12.96 30.02
C LEU A 413 -18.68 -13.66 30.78
N SER A 414 -18.73 -15.00 30.70
CA SER A 414 -19.65 -15.83 31.48
C SER A 414 -19.54 -15.55 32.98
N ASN A 415 -18.31 -15.56 33.52
CA ASN A 415 -18.04 -15.25 34.93
C ASN A 415 -18.38 -13.79 35.31
N THR A 416 -18.17 -12.84 34.39
CA THR A 416 -18.52 -11.41 34.57
C THR A 416 -20.02 -11.26 34.76
N VAL A 417 -20.82 -11.87 33.88
CA VAL A 417 -22.29 -11.82 33.96
C VAL A 417 -22.77 -12.60 35.18
N ALA A 418 -22.24 -13.79 35.47
CA ALA A 418 -22.63 -14.57 36.66
C ALA A 418 -22.36 -13.79 37.96
N THR A 419 -21.18 -13.18 38.11
CA THR A 419 -20.82 -12.35 39.29
C THR A 419 -21.75 -11.15 39.43
N TRP A 420 -22.09 -10.50 38.30
CA TRP A 420 -23.03 -9.38 38.28
C TRP A 420 -24.44 -9.79 38.71
N LEU A 421 -24.97 -10.89 38.16
CA LEU A 421 -26.34 -11.37 38.46
C LEU A 421 -26.53 -11.83 39.91
N VAL A 422 -25.49 -12.28 40.60
CA VAL A 422 -25.53 -12.56 42.05
C VAL A 422 -25.81 -11.30 42.87
N LYS A 423 -25.42 -10.12 42.38
CA LYS A 423 -25.65 -8.81 43.02
C LYS A 423 -26.85 -8.05 42.44
N HIS A 424 -27.14 -8.27 41.16
CA HIS A 424 -28.15 -7.58 40.37
C HIS A 424 -29.08 -8.61 39.68
N PRO A 425 -29.90 -9.36 40.43
CA PRO A 425 -30.74 -10.43 39.86
C PRO A 425 -31.81 -9.91 38.90
N ASP A 426 -32.25 -8.65 39.07
CA ASP A 426 -33.22 -7.99 38.19
C ASP A 426 -32.59 -7.40 36.91
N SER A 427 -31.28 -7.59 36.69
CA SER A 427 -30.57 -7.10 35.50
C SER A 427 -31.09 -7.79 34.22
N PRO A 428 -31.43 -7.04 33.16
CA PRO A 428 -31.66 -7.53 31.80
C PRO A 428 -30.72 -8.64 31.32
N LEU A 429 -29.45 -8.67 31.75
CA LEU A 429 -28.51 -9.76 31.42
C LEU A 429 -29.02 -11.15 31.84
N ALA A 430 -29.88 -11.28 32.86
CA ALA A 430 -30.52 -12.54 33.27
C ALA A 430 -31.42 -13.14 32.17
N ALA A 431 -32.06 -12.27 31.38
CA ALA A 431 -32.92 -12.66 30.26
C ALA A 431 -32.17 -12.70 28.91
N HIS A 432 -31.04 -11.98 28.81
CA HIS A 432 -30.35 -11.68 27.55
C HIS A 432 -28.93 -12.26 27.43
N PHE A 433 -28.51 -13.12 28.35
CA PHE A 433 -27.26 -13.89 28.26
C PHE A 433 -27.51 -15.37 28.59
N LYS A 434 -26.64 -16.26 28.09
CA LYS A 434 -26.66 -17.69 28.42
C LYS A 434 -25.31 -18.11 29.00
N PRO A 435 -25.27 -18.76 30.19
CA PRO A 435 -24.01 -19.20 30.79
C PRO A 435 -23.19 -20.10 29.86
N CYS A 436 -21.88 -19.90 29.87
CA CYS A 436 -20.91 -20.74 29.17
C CYS A 436 -19.97 -21.39 30.19
N THR A 437 -19.86 -22.71 30.13
CA THR A 437 -18.93 -23.53 30.93
C THR A 437 -17.64 -23.79 30.15
N HIS A 438 -16.52 -23.95 30.83
CA HIS A 438 -15.21 -24.26 30.23
C HIS A 438 -14.56 -25.42 30.98
N PHE A 439 -14.02 -26.37 30.21
CA PHE A 439 -13.08 -27.39 30.65
C PHE A 439 -11.91 -27.45 29.64
N GLU A 440 -10.81 -28.07 30.05
CA GLU A 440 -9.69 -28.44 29.18
C GLU A 440 -9.76 -29.93 28.88
N LEU A 441 -9.31 -30.37 27.70
CA LEU A 441 -9.42 -31.76 27.24
C LEU A 441 -8.20 -32.14 26.42
N ASP A 442 -7.20 -32.77 27.06
CA ASP A 442 -5.96 -33.17 26.40
C ASP A 442 -6.18 -34.32 25.39
N PHE A 443 -6.95 -35.34 25.81
CA PHE A 443 -7.28 -36.50 24.99
C PHE A 443 -8.73 -36.93 25.26
N ALA A 444 -9.40 -37.49 24.25
CA ALA A 444 -10.82 -37.86 24.33
C ALA A 444 -11.13 -38.96 25.39
N GLU A 445 -10.11 -39.70 25.84
CA GLU A 445 -10.25 -40.69 26.92
C GLU A 445 -10.39 -40.07 28.32
N PHE A 446 -10.01 -38.79 28.49
CA PHE A 446 -10.15 -38.04 29.75
C PHE A 446 -11.39 -37.11 29.77
N LEU A 447 -12.37 -37.35 28.88
CA LEU A 447 -13.57 -36.51 28.79
C LEU A 447 -14.41 -36.57 30.07
N ASP A 448 -14.54 -37.74 30.70
CA ASP A 448 -15.30 -37.88 31.95
C ASP A 448 -14.62 -37.12 33.11
N ASP A 449 -13.29 -37.16 33.20
CA ASP A 449 -12.51 -36.38 34.18
C ASP A 449 -12.68 -34.87 33.94
N ALA A 450 -12.55 -34.41 32.69
CA ALA A 450 -12.74 -33.01 32.31
C ALA A 450 -14.18 -32.50 32.57
N LEU A 451 -15.18 -33.39 32.52
CA LEU A 451 -16.56 -33.08 32.87
C LEU A 451 -16.82 -33.03 34.39
N VAL A 452 -15.88 -33.45 35.24
CA VAL A 452 -15.96 -33.20 36.70
C VAL A 452 -15.79 -31.71 37.00
N ASP A 453 -14.82 -31.06 36.35
CA ASP A 453 -14.56 -29.62 36.52
C ASP A 453 -15.69 -28.76 35.90
N ALA A 454 -16.33 -29.24 34.83
CA ALA A 454 -17.47 -28.59 34.18
C ALA A 454 -18.82 -28.87 34.87
N TRP A 455 -18.92 -28.68 36.19
CA TRP A 455 -20.06 -29.13 37.01
C TRP A 455 -21.45 -28.71 36.49
N ASP A 456 -21.64 -27.47 36.04
CA ASP A 456 -22.94 -27.00 35.50
C ASP A 456 -23.36 -27.76 34.23
N LEU A 457 -22.40 -28.03 33.33
CA LEU A 457 -22.61 -28.80 32.11
C LEU A 457 -22.94 -30.26 32.47
N ASN A 458 -22.19 -30.87 33.38
CA ASN A 458 -22.42 -32.23 33.84
C ASN A 458 -23.78 -32.39 34.55
N SER A 459 -24.17 -31.38 35.35
CA SER A 459 -25.50 -31.29 35.97
C SER A 459 -26.63 -31.19 34.93
N SER A 460 -26.44 -30.40 33.86
CA SER A 460 -27.41 -30.27 32.76
C SER A 460 -27.52 -31.55 31.93
N LEU A 461 -26.40 -32.15 31.54
CA LEU A 461 -26.36 -33.44 30.83
C LEU A 461 -27.01 -34.57 31.66
N SER A 462 -26.76 -34.60 32.97
CA SER A 462 -27.39 -35.56 33.89
C SER A 462 -28.92 -35.39 33.97
N LYS A 463 -29.42 -34.14 33.94
CA LYS A 463 -30.87 -33.86 33.86
C LYS A 463 -31.45 -34.29 32.52
N ASN A 464 -30.78 -34.00 31.41
CA ASN A 464 -31.20 -34.43 30.06
C ASN A 464 -31.29 -35.96 29.90
N GLN A 465 -30.48 -36.72 30.64
CA GLN A 465 -30.54 -38.19 30.70
C GLN A 465 -31.69 -38.71 31.59
N GLN A 466 -32.20 -37.90 32.52
CA GLN A 466 -33.27 -38.25 33.45
C GLN A 466 -34.65 -37.73 32.99
N ALA A 467 -34.68 -36.76 32.08
CA ALA A 467 -35.87 -36.18 31.48
C ALA A 467 -36.60 -37.18 30.57
N ALA A 468 -37.93 -37.13 30.57
CA ALA A 468 -38.76 -37.95 29.69
C ALA A 468 -38.61 -37.56 28.20
N GLU A 469 -39.11 -38.40 27.29
CA GLU A 469 -39.05 -38.10 25.84
C GLU A 469 -39.84 -36.83 25.46
N ASP A 470 -40.93 -36.53 26.16
CA ASP A 470 -41.76 -35.33 25.96
C ASP A 470 -41.26 -34.08 26.73
N GLU A 471 -40.18 -34.17 27.52
CA GLU A 471 -39.67 -33.04 28.33
C GLU A 471 -38.62 -32.20 27.58
N PRO A 472 -38.65 -30.86 27.69
CA PRO A 472 -37.77 -29.98 26.93
C PRO A 472 -36.31 -30.04 27.44
N LYS A 473 -35.46 -30.73 26.67
CA LYS A 473 -34.03 -30.90 26.94
C LYS A 473 -33.23 -29.63 26.69
N GLU A 474 -32.18 -29.41 27.49
CA GLU A 474 -31.29 -28.26 27.39
C GLU A 474 -30.15 -28.53 26.40
N TRP A 475 -30.06 -27.75 25.32
CA TRP A 475 -29.11 -27.98 24.23
C TRP A 475 -27.83 -27.15 24.41
N TRP A 476 -26.69 -27.84 24.44
CA TRP A 476 -25.35 -27.24 24.53
C TRP A 476 -24.64 -27.23 23.18
N ILE A 477 -23.78 -26.22 22.98
CA ILE A 477 -22.93 -26.09 21.79
C ILE A 477 -21.47 -26.03 22.24
N LEU A 478 -20.72 -27.10 21.97
CA LEU A 478 -19.26 -27.10 22.16
C LEU A 478 -18.61 -26.22 21.08
N LYS A 479 -17.92 -25.16 21.49
CA LYS A 479 -17.05 -24.34 20.62
C LYS A 479 -15.58 -24.55 21.02
N PRO A 480 -14.65 -24.78 20.08
CA PRO A 480 -13.22 -24.72 20.38
C PRO A 480 -12.80 -23.30 20.77
N GLY A 481 -11.67 -23.17 21.50
CA GLY A 481 -11.20 -21.88 22.01
C GLY A 481 -10.70 -20.89 20.96
N MET A 482 -10.40 -21.35 19.73
CA MET A 482 -9.92 -20.54 18.60
C MET A 482 -10.41 -21.17 17.27
N SER A 483 -11.14 -20.42 16.45
CA SER A 483 -11.52 -20.78 15.06
C SER A 483 -12.22 -19.63 14.34
N ASP A 484 -11.77 -19.25 13.14
CA ASP A 484 -12.33 -18.13 12.36
C ASP A 484 -13.08 -18.55 11.09
N GLY A 485 -14.15 -17.83 10.76
CA GLY A 485 -14.65 -17.63 9.38
C GLY A 485 -15.60 -18.67 8.78
N ALA A 486 -16.68 -18.18 8.15
CA ALA A 486 -17.55 -18.91 7.22
C ALA A 486 -18.15 -17.93 6.18
N ASN A 487 -18.70 -18.42 5.05
CA ASN A 487 -19.29 -17.59 3.98
C ASN A 487 -20.46 -18.29 3.23
N GLY A 488 -21.45 -17.53 2.72
CA GLY A 488 -22.51 -18.03 1.80
C GLY A 488 -23.95 -17.50 2.03
N LEU A 489 -24.70 -17.20 0.96
CA LEU A 489 -25.90 -16.33 0.97
C LEU A 489 -27.29 -17.03 0.81
N ARG A 490 -28.34 -16.30 1.24
CA ARG A 490 -29.79 -16.30 0.85
C ARG A 490 -30.84 -17.16 1.61
N LEU A 491 -31.57 -16.47 2.49
CA LEU A 491 -33.00 -16.61 2.88
C LEU A 491 -33.56 -17.94 3.44
N ASN A 492 -34.55 -17.78 4.33
CA ASN A 492 -35.17 -18.81 5.19
C ASN A 492 -34.20 -19.49 6.19
N ARG A 493 -33.30 -18.70 6.80
CA ARG A 493 -32.14 -19.20 7.58
C ARG A 493 -31.99 -18.48 8.92
N LYS A 494 -31.37 -19.16 9.90
CA LYS A 494 -30.89 -18.56 11.16
C LYS A 494 -29.98 -17.37 10.86
N PHE A 495 -30.02 -16.32 11.70
CA PHE A 495 -29.09 -15.20 11.61
C PHE A 495 -28.62 -14.72 12.99
N HIS A 496 -27.55 -13.92 13.01
CA HIS A 496 -27.13 -13.10 14.15
C HIS A 496 -26.90 -11.65 13.69
N ILE A 497 -26.84 -10.72 14.64
CA ILE A 497 -26.56 -9.30 14.41
C ILE A 497 -25.17 -8.97 14.96
N ARG A 498 -24.30 -8.44 14.11
CA ARG A 498 -23.02 -7.80 14.49
C ARG A 498 -23.29 -6.31 14.68
N ALA A 499 -23.21 -5.83 15.91
CA ALA A 499 -23.24 -4.42 16.24
C ALA A 499 -21.81 -3.91 16.54
N TYR A 500 -21.51 -2.66 16.21
CA TYR A 500 -20.25 -2.03 16.57
C TYR A 500 -20.46 -1.15 17.81
N ILE A 501 -19.65 -1.37 18.84
CA ILE A 501 -19.75 -0.70 20.14
C ILE A 501 -18.42 -0.02 20.45
N LEU A 502 -18.46 1.29 20.66
CA LEU A 502 -17.30 2.13 20.95
C LEU A 502 -17.28 2.46 22.44
N ALA A 503 -16.24 2.01 23.14
CA ALA A 503 -15.93 2.43 24.50
C ALA A 503 -14.86 3.54 24.46
N VAL A 504 -15.02 4.58 25.30
CA VAL A 504 -14.15 5.77 25.31
C VAL A 504 -13.85 6.19 26.74
N GLY A 505 -12.58 6.46 27.05
CA GLY A 505 -12.14 6.92 28.36
C GLY A 505 -12.46 5.94 29.48
N ALA A 506 -12.80 6.46 30.68
CA ALA A 506 -13.04 5.67 31.88
C ALA A 506 -14.35 6.05 32.62
N LEU A 507 -15.55 5.77 32.10
CA LEU A 507 -15.89 5.01 30.89
C LEU A 507 -17.19 5.53 30.26
N LYS A 508 -17.15 5.88 28.96
CA LYS A 508 -18.32 6.22 28.14
C LYS A 508 -18.53 5.13 27.08
N VAL A 509 -19.76 4.70 26.85
CA VAL A 509 -20.09 3.60 25.91
C VAL A 509 -21.12 4.08 24.90
N TYR A 510 -20.83 3.86 23.62
CA TYR A 510 -21.65 4.23 22.47
C TYR A 510 -21.94 3.01 21.61
N VAL A 511 -23.18 2.88 21.12
CA VAL A 511 -23.59 1.86 20.15
C VAL A 511 -23.78 2.54 18.79
N TYR A 512 -23.10 2.00 17.77
CA TYR A 512 -23.27 2.45 16.39
C TYR A 512 -24.55 1.85 15.80
N LYS A 513 -25.33 2.69 15.14
CA LYS A 513 -26.70 2.38 14.69
C LYS A 513 -26.73 1.48 13.45
N GLU A 514 -25.74 1.60 12.56
CA GLU A 514 -25.64 0.76 11.37
C GLU A 514 -25.02 -0.59 11.76
N MET A 515 -25.88 -1.62 11.84
CA MET A 515 -25.53 -2.97 12.27
C MET A 515 -25.65 -3.96 11.10
N LEU A 516 -24.88 -5.06 11.14
CA LEU A 516 -24.88 -6.08 10.10
C LEU A 516 -25.70 -7.30 10.50
N ALA A 517 -26.51 -7.84 9.59
CA ALA A 517 -27.22 -9.10 9.78
C ALA A 517 -26.52 -10.24 9.00
N LEU A 518 -26.13 -11.30 9.72
CA LEU A 518 -25.38 -12.44 9.19
C LEU A 518 -26.24 -13.71 9.21
N PHE A 519 -26.64 -14.21 8.04
CA PHE A 519 -27.56 -15.33 7.80
C PHE A 519 -26.83 -16.64 7.45
N ALA A 520 -27.37 -17.79 7.85
CA ALA A 520 -26.68 -19.08 7.70
C ALA A 520 -26.38 -19.47 6.23
N ALA A 521 -25.53 -20.48 6.00
CA ALA A 521 -25.26 -20.96 4.65
C ALA A 521 -26.34 -21.93 4.11
N ARG A 522 -27.24 -22.42 4.96
CA ARG A 522 -28.44 -23.22 4.61
C ARG A 522 -29.67 -22.84 5.45
N PRO A 523 -30.90 -23.18 5.02
CA PRO A 523 -32.10 -23.05 5.86
C PRO A 523 -31.95 -23.72 7.23
N TYR A 524 -32.58 -23.15 8.25
CA TYR A 524 -32.48 -23.70 9.60
C TYR A 524 -33.38 -24.93 9.76
N THR A 525 -32.79 -26.04 10.17
CA THR A 525 -33.47 -27.20 10.75
C THR A 525 -33.08 -27.32 12.21
N ALA A 526 -34.00 -27.71 13.08
CA ALA A 526 -33.65 -28.13 14.44
C ALA A 526 -32.73 -29.38 14.37
N PRO A 527 -31.81 -29.57 15.33
CA PRO A 527 -31.10 -30.84 15.48
C PRO A 527 -32.11 -31.99 15.65
N PRO A 528 -31.91 -33.16 15.03
CA PRO A 528 -32.77 -34.31 15.25
C PRO A 528 -32.60 -34.83 16.68
N ASP A 529 -33.69 -35.31 17.28
CA ASP A 529 -33.63 -35.99 18.58
C ASP A 529 -32.73 -37.23 18.51
N ALA A 530 -31.87 -37.38 19.52
CA ALA A 530 -30.79 -38.38 19.56
C ALA A 530 -31.25 -39.85 19.72
N GLY A 531 -32.51 -40.16 19.43
CA GLY A 531 -33.06 -41.52 19.42
C GLY A 531 -33.13 -42.18 18.03
N ALA A 532 -32.98 -41.43 16.93
CA ALA A 532 -33.34 -41.87 15.58
C ALA A 532 -32.15 -42.18 14.63
N GLY A 533 -31.27 -43.08 15.05
CA GLY A 533 -30.51 -43.95 14.13
C GLY A 533 -29.40 -43.34 13.26
N GLY A 534 -28.15 -43.41 13.76
CA GLY A 534 -26.94 -43.30 12.95
C GLY A 534 -26.29 -41.91 12.93
N ALA A 535 -24.95 -41.90 12.95
CA ALA A 535 -24.15 -40.68 12.92
C ALA A 535 -23.95 -40.16 11.48
N GLU A 536 -25.03 -39.73 10.83
CA GLU A 536 -24.86 -38.80 9.70
C GLU A 536 -24.35 -37.47 10.23
N SER A 537 -23.36 -36.88 9.55
CA SER A 537 -22.64 -35.72 10.04
C SER A 537 -23.53 -34.48 10.11
N LEU A 538 -23.73 -33.97 11.34
CA LEU A 538 -24.53 -32.77 11.62
C LEU A 538 -23.97 -31.56 10.83
N ASP A 539 -24.76 -31.06 9.89
CA ASP A 539 -24.31 -30.05 8.92
C ASP A 539 -24.23 -28.65 9.53
N LEU A 540 -23.03 -28.32 10.02
CA LEU A 540 -22.70 -27.02 10.63
C LEU A 540 -23.02 -25.82 9.71
N THR A 541 -23.14 -26.00 8.40
CA THR A 541 -23.45 -24.90 7.46
C THR A 541 -24.89 -24.38 7.57
N ALA A 542 -25.80 -25.13 8.21
CA ALA A 542 -27.14 -24.65 8.60
C ALA A 542 -27.13 -23.79 9.90
N HIS A 543 -26.00 -23.74 10.61
CA HIS A 543 -25.88 -23.10 11.92
C HIS A 543 -24.85 -21.96 11.99
N LEU A 544 -23.95 -21.87 10.99
CA LEU A 544 -22.93 -20.83 10.80
C LEU A 544 -23.34 -19.79 9.75
N THR A 545 -22.99 -18.51 9.98
CA THR A 545 -23.72 -17.31 9.52
C THR A 545 -22.87 -16.23 8.84
N ASN A 546 -23.40 -15.64 7.76
CA ASN A 546 -22.69 -14.85 6.74
C ASN A 546 -23.55 -13.65 6.24
N THR A 547 -22.94 -12.51 5.95
CA THR A 547 -23.60 -11.19 5.87
C THR A 547 -24.54 -10.93 4.68
N CYS A 548 -25.64 -10.19 4.90
CA CYS A 548 -26.32 -9.43 3.84
C CYS A 548 -27.10 -8.20 4.37
N PHE A 549 -27.45 -7.27 3.48
CA PHE A 549 -28.31 -6.10 3.77
C PHE A 549 -29.82 -6.45 3.77
N GLN A 550 -30.68 -5.52 4.17
CA GLN A 550 -32.15 -5.61 4.07
C GLN A 550 -32.79 -4.26 3.69
N ASP A 551 -33.87 -4.30 2.90
CA ASP A 551 -34.61 -3.11 2.44
C ASP A 551 -35.58 -2.53 3.49
N GLU A 552 -35.93 -1.24 3.33
CA GLU A 552 -36.57 -0.33 4.30
C GLU A 552 -37.90 -0.72 4.98
N SER A 553 -38.45 -1.91 4.71
CA SER A 553 -39.85 -2.26 4.97
C SER A 553 -40.27 -2.53 6.44
N THR A 554 -39.33 -2.64 7.39
CA THR A 554 -39.56 -3.25 8.73
C THR A 554 -39.20 -2.36 9.94
N LYS A 555 -39.19 -1.03 9.76
CA LYS A 555 -38.65 -0.05 10.74
C LYS A 555 -39.08 -0.26 12.21
N SER A 556 -40.37 -0.47 12.50
CA SER A 556 -40.88 -0.58 13.88
C SER A 556 -40.39 -1.80 14.66
N THR A 557 -40.02 -2.90 13.98
CA THR A 557 -39.44 -4.09 14.63
C THR A 557 -37.97 -3.85 14.99
N SER A 558 -37.24 -3.10 14.15
CA SER A 558 -35.82 -2.79 14.33
C SER A 558 -35.58 -1.99 15.61
N ASP A 559 -36.38 -0.96 15.87
CA ASP A 559 -36.23 -0.10 17.06
C ASP A 559 -36.30 -0.88 18.38
N LYS A 560 -37.16 -1.92 18.48
CA LYS A 560 -37.26 -2.79 19.67
C LYS A 560 -36.01 -3.66 19.86
N VAL A 561 -35.39 -4.12 18.77
CA VAL A 561 -34.16 -4.92 18.81
C VAL A 561 -32.97 -4.02 19.16
N PHE A 562 -32.85 -2.85 18.53
CA PHE A 562 -31.80 -1.87 18.83
C PHE A 562 -31.85 -1.37 20.28
N SER A 563 -33.05 -1.12 20.83
CA SER A 563 -33.23 -0.73 22.23
C SER A 563 -32.71 -1.79 23.21
N GLN A 564 -32.99 -3.08 22.96
CA GLN A 564 -32.44 -4.18 23.75
C GLN A 564 -30.91 -4.26 23.64
N ILE A 565 -30.35 -4.16 22.42
CA ILE A 565 -28.89 -4.11 22.20
C ILE A 565 -28.26 -2.98 23.02
N CYS A 566 -28.86 -1.79 23.02
CA CYS A 566 -28.38 -0.64 23.80
C CYS A 566 -28.39 -0.92 25.32
N THR A 567 -29.46 -1.52 25.85
CA THR A 567 -29.53 -1.91 27.27
C THR A 567 -28.48 -2.95 27.63
N ILE A 568 -28.37 -4.04 26.85
CA ILE A 568 -27.43 -5.14 27.09
C ILE A 568 -25.98 -4.62 27.06
N ALA A 569 -25.65 -3.77 26.08
CA ALA A 569 -24.36 -3.08 25.98
C ALA A 569 -24.06 -2.23 27.22
N GLY A 570 -25.03 -1.41 27.65
CA GLY A 570 -24.88 -0.55 28.81
C GLY A 570 -24.69 -1.30 30.13
N GLU A 571 -25.24 -2.52 30.26
CA GLU A 571 -25.04 -3.34 31.46
C GLU A 571 -23.75 -4.19 31.41
N VAL A 572 -23.43 -4.83 30.27
CA VAL A 572 -22.24 -5.73 30.22
C VAL A 572 -20.93 -4.98 30.43
N PHE A 573 -20.82 -3.74 29.94
CA PHE A 573 -19.67 -2.88 30.20
C PHE A 573 -19.63 -2.35 31.64
N GLU A 574 -20.78 -2.11 32.30
CA GLU A 574 -20.82 -1.74 33.72
C GLU A 574 -20.44 -2.91 34.63
N ALA A 575 -20.92 -4.12 34.31
CA ALA A 575 -20.53 -5.36 34.99
C ALA A 575 -19.02 -5.58 34.90
N ALA A 576 -18.43 -5.47 33.70
CA ALA A 576 -16.99 -5.59 33.52
C ALA A 576 -16.20 -4.51 34.29
N ALA A 577 -16.65 -3.25 34.23
CA ALA A 577 -15.98 -2.12 34.88
C ALA A 577 -16.06 -2.13 36.42
N ARG A 578 -17.11 -2.70 37.02
CA ARG A 578 -17.30 -2.73 38.48
C ARG A 578 -16.92 -4.04 39.14
N GLU A 579 -17.27 -5.18 38.55
CA GLU A 579 -17.07 -6.50 39.16
C GLU A 579 -15.75 -7.15 38.77
N GLN A 580 -15.19 -6.76 37.63
CA GLN A 580 -14.00 -7.40 37.04
C GLN A 580 -12.86 -6.40 36.86
N MET A 581 -12.65 -5.49 37.83
CA MET A 581 -11.61 -4.44 37.80
C MET A 581 -10.16 -4.94 37.61
N VAL A 582 -9.89 -6.23 37.81
CA VAL A 582 -8.57 -6.86 37.56
C VAL A 582 -8.46 -7.39 36.12
N HIS A 583 -9.57 -7.45 35.38
CA HIS A 583 -9.73 -8.16 34.11
C HIS A 583 -10.38 -7.30 33.01
N PHE A 584 -10.96 -6.16 33.36
CA PHE A 584 -11.23 -5.01 32.49
C PHE A 584 -10.86 -3.71 33.20
N GLN A 585 -10.05 -2.87 32.56
CA GLN A 585 -9.57 -1.60 33.10
C GLN A 585 -9.66 -0.50 32.05
N ALA A 586 -10.70 0.32 32.19
CA ALA A 586 -10.83 1.54 31.40
C ALA A 586 -9.86 2.63 31.91
N ILE A 587 -9.23 3.36 30.99
CA ILE A 587 -8.32 4.48 31.26
C ILE A 587 -8.76 5.73 30.47
N PRO A 588 -8.52 6.96 30.95
CA PRO A 588 -9.04 8.18 30.31
C PRO A 588 -8.59 8.37 28.86
N ASN A 589 -7.39 7.90 28.52
CA ASN A 589 -6.71 8.11 27.25
C ASN A 589 -6.70 6.87 26.33
N ALA A 590 -7.70 6.01 26.47
CA ALA A 590 -7.97 4.93 25.52
C ALA A 590 -9.41 5.00 25.01
N PHE A 591 -9.61 4.48 23.81
CA PHE A 591 -10.91 4.08 23.29
C PHE A 591 -10.78 2.71 22.64
N GLU A 592 -11.87 1.99 22.40
CA GLU A 592 -11.83 0.72 21.69
C GLU A 592 -13.14 0.41 20.97
N ILE A 593 -13.03 -0.21 19.79
CA ILE A 593 -14.16 -0.68 18.98
C ILE A 593 -14.31 -2.19 19.16
N PHE A 594 -15.47 -2.61 19.66
CA PHE A 594 -15.87 -4.01 19.79
C PHE A 594 -16.93 -4.36 18.75
N GLY A 595 -16.76 -5.48 18.03
CA GLY A 595 -17.83 -6.12 17.30
C GLY A 595 -18.56 -7.07 18.24
N VAL A 596 -19.83 -6.81 18.52
CA VAL A 596 -20.63 -7.57 19.48
C VAL A 596 -21.72 -8.34 18.75
N ASP A 597 -21.73 -9.66 18.97
CA ASP A 597 -22.61 -10.58 18.26
C ASP A 597 -23.81 -10.97 19.11
N PHE A 598 -24.99 -10.78 18.53
CA PHE A 598 -26.29 -10.99 19.18
C PHE A 598 -27.17 -11.96 18.38
N LEU A 599 -27.76 -12.94 19.04
CA LEU A 599 -28.85 -13.75 18.48
C LEU A 599 -30.20 -13.05 18.73
N VAL A 600 -31.19 -13.31 17.88
CA VAL A 600 -32.59 -12.88 18.10
C VAL A 600 -33.50 -14.10 18.03
N ASP A 601 -34.40 -14.27 19.00
CA ASP A 601 -35.43 -15.33 18.99
C ASP A 601 -36.71 -14.92 18.25
N ASP A 602 -37.63 -15.88 18.11
CA ASP A 602 -38.95 -15.70 17.50
C ASP A 602 -39.85 -14.71 18.26
N ALA A 603 -39.63 -14.54 19.57
CA ALA A 603 -40.26 -13.53 20.42
C ALA A 603 -39.59 -12.14 20.34
N LEU A 604 -38.61 -11.96 19.43
CA LEU A 604 -37.83 -10.74 19.23
C LEU A 604 -37.05 -10.31 20.49
N ARG A 605 -36.57 -11.29 21.27
CA ARG A 605 -35.63 -11.09 22.38
C ARG A 605 -34.20 -11.22 21.86
N VAL A 606 -33.33 -10.35 22.32
CA VAL A 606 -31.91 -10.32 21.95
C VAL A 606 -31.09 -11.14 22.95
N TYR A 607 -30.12 -11.93 22.50
CA TYR A 607 -29.17 -12.64 23.38
C TYR A 607 -27.74 -12.33 22.97
N LEU A 608 -26.93 -11.86 23.92
CA LEU A 608 -25.49 -11.65 23.75
C LEU A 608 -24.78 -13.01 23.60
N LEU A 609 -23.99 -13.16 22.54
CA LEU A 609 -23.17 -14.35 22.29
C LEU A 609 -21.70 -14.11 22.63
N GLU A 610 -21.13 -12.99 22.18
CA GLU A 610 -19.70 -12.70 22.28
C GLU A 610 -19.38 -11.22 21.99
N LEU A 611 -18.32 -10.70 22.62
CA LEU A 611 -17.70 -9.42 22.26
C LEU A 611 -16.32 -9.71 21.67
N ASN A 612 -16.08 -9.24 20.44
CA ASN A 612 -14.84 -9.41 19.71
C ASN A 612 -14.13 -8.05 19.60
N ALA A 613 -12.97 -7.91 20.27
CA ALA A 613 -12.06 -6.78 20.08
C ALA A 613 -11.37 -6.89 18.71
N TYR A 614 -11.00 -5.76 18.09
CA TYR A 614 -10.48 -5.71 16.72
C TYR A 614 -11.33 -6.53 15.73
N PRO A 615 -12.64 -6.22 15.61
CA PRO A 615 -13.56 -7.05 14.84
C PRO A 615 -13.17 -7.13 13.36
N ASP A 616 -13.28 -8.32 12.78
CA ASP A 616 -13.15 -8.52 11.33
C ASP A 616 -14.22 -7.70 10.60
N PHE A 617 -13.76 -6.64 9.93
CA PHE A 617 -14.60 -5.74 9.16
C PHE A 617 -14.86 -6.27 7.73
N LYS A 618 -14.10 -7.27 7.24
CA LYS A 618 -14.27 -7.82 5.87
C LYS A 618 -15.66 -8.41 5.68
N GLN A 619 -16.21 -8.94 6.77
CA GLN A 619 -17.58 -9.46 6.87
C GLN A 619 -18.63 -8.46 6.36
N THR A 620 -18.40 -7.15 6.43
CA THR A 620 -19.33 -6.12 5.91
C THR A 620 -19.65 -6.30 4.42
N GLY A 621 -18.69 -6.77 3.61
CA GLY A 621 -18.85 -6.94 2.16
C GLY A 621 -18.69 -5.62 1.36
N ALA A 622 -18.18 -5.75 0.12
CA ALA A 622 -17.64 -4.62 -0.66
C ALA A 622 -18.62 -3.45 -0.90
N GLU A 623 -19.92 -3.72 -1.07
CA GLU A 623 -20.93 -2.68 -1.32
C GLU A 623 -21.27 -1.86 -0.05
N LEU A 624 -20.97 -2.38 1.15
CA LEU A 624 -21.33 -1.77 2.43
C LEU A 624 -20.13 -1.20 3.20
N GLN A 625 -18.90 -1.54 2.81
CA GLN A 625 -17.66 -1.14 3.52
C GLN A 625 -17.52 0.39 3.67
N ASP A 626 -17.69 1.18 2.61
CA ASP A 626 -17.57 2.65 2.71
C ASP A 626 -18.67 3.27 3.59
N VAL A 627 -19.90 2.75 3.50
CA VAL A 627 -21.08 3.31 4.18
C VAL A 627 -21.09 2.97 5.67
N VAL A 628 -20.91 1.68 6.01
CA VAL A 628 -20.98 1.19 7.38
C VAL A 628 -19.66 1.41 8.11
N VAL A 629 -18.55 0.92 7.54
CA VAL A 629 -17.23 0.93 8.19
C VAL A 629 -16.53 2.28 8.02
N GLY A 630 -16.59 2.89 6.83
CA GLY A 630 -16.12 4.27 6.63
C GLY A 630 -16.89 5.26 7.50
N GLY A 631 -18.22 5.14 7.56
CA GLY A 631 -19.08 5.90 8.46
C GLY A 631 -18.74 5.73 9.95
N LEU A 632 -18.38 4.52 10.37
CA LEU A 632 -17.95 4.22 11.74
C LEU A 632 -16.63 4.94 12.07
N PHE A 633 -15.63 4.88 11.20
CA PHE A 633 -14.34 5.57 11.43
C PHE A 633 -14.47 7.10 11.37
N ASP A 634 -15.32 7.64 10.49
CA ASP A 634 -15.64 9.06 10.48
C ASP A 634 -16.23 9.52 11.82
N ASP A 635 -17.23 8.80 12.34
CA ASP A 635 -17.83 9.11 13.64
C ASP A 635 -16.86 8.93 14.81
N VAL A 636 -15.97 7.93 14.79
CA VAL A 636 -14.94 7.72 15.83
C VAL A 636 -13.92 8.86 15.84
N VAL A 637 -13.49 9.31 14.66
CA VAL A 637 -12.53 10.42 14.52
C VAL A 637 -13.14 11.73 15.01
N ASP A 638 -14.40 12.02 14.66
CA ASP A 638 -15.09 13.26 15.06
C ASP A 638 -15.51 13.27 16.54
N LEU A 639 -15.84 12.10 17.12
CA LEU A 639 -16.32 11.96 18.51
C LEU A 639 -15.19 11.81 19.55
N VAL A 640 -14.05 11.23 19.16
CA VAL A 640 -12.98 10.85 20.11
C VAL A 640 -11.64 11.50 19.79
N VAL A 641 -11.16 11.35 18.55
CA VAL A 641 -9.81 11.80 18.17
C VAL A 641 -9.74 13.33 18.14
N ALA A 642 -10.68 13.98 17.44
CA ALA A 642 -10.65 15.43 17.29
C ALA A 642 -10.81 16.19 18.63
N PRO A 643 -11.73 15.84 19.56
CA PRO A 643 -11.84 16.52 20.85
C PRO A 643 -10.58 16.36 21.71
N PHE A 644 -9.99 15.15 21.79
CA PHE A 644 -8.81 14.87 22.61
C PHE A 644 -7.62 15.76 22.22
N PHE A 645 -7.35 15.93 20.92
CA PHE A 645 -6.21 16.74 20.44
C PHE A 645 -6.51 18.22 20.22
N SER A 646 -7.79 18.64 20.29
CA SER A 646 -8.17 20.06 20.17
C SER A 646 -8.23 20.78 21.53
N GLY A 647 -8.41 20.04 22.63
CA GLY A 647 -8.62 20.61 23.96
C GLY A 647 -10.00 21.27 24.16
N ASP A 648 -10.91 21.13 23.19
CA ASP A 648 -12.28 21.64 23.25
C ASP A 648 -13.11 20.75 24.20
N VAL A 649 -13.45 21.27 25.38
CA VAL A 649 -14.19 20.54 26.43
C VAL A 649 -15.67 20.41 26.04
N GLU A 650 -16.01 19.23 25.51
CA GLU A 650 -17.33 18.58 25.41
C GLU A 650 -18.48 19.28 24.63
N GLU A 651 -18.57 20.61 24.53
CA GLU A 651 -19.80 21.29 24.05
C GLU A 651 -19.96 21.48 22.53
N LYS A 652 -19.08 20.93 21.67
CA LYS A 652 -19.16 21.14 20.19
C LYS A 652 -19.13 19.91 19.31
N ALA A 653 -18.97 18.71 19.85
CA ALA A 653 -19.17 17.50 19.06
C ALA A 653 -20.66 17.42 18.65
N SER A 654 -20.98 17.69 17.38
CA SER A 654 -22.32 17.49 16.86
C SER A 654 -22.63 16.00 16.90
N ILE A 655 -23.37 15.56 17.92
CA ILE A 655 -23.63 14.15 18.21
C ILE A 655 -24.15 13.47 16.93
N SER A 656 -23.30 12.63 16.33
CA SER A 656 -23.64 11.95 15.08
C SER A 656 -24.88 11.09 15.32
N SER A 657 -25.87 11.21 14.45
CA SER A 657 -27.16 10.52 14.59
C SER A 657 -27.05 8.98 14.48
N ARG A 658 -25.86 8.47 14.18
CA ARG A 658 -25.48 7.06 14.18
C ARG A 658 -24.83 6.58 15.48
N MET A 659 -24.27 7.46 16.32
CA MET A 659 -23.56 7.09 17.56
C MET A 659 -24.41 7.37 18.80
N VAL A 660 -25.07 6.33 19.33
CA VAL A 660 -25.97 6.46 20.49
C VAL A 660 -25.20 6.18 21.78
N ARG A 661 -25.04 7.18 22.65
CA ARG A 661 -24.43 7.00 23.98
C ARG A 661 -25.37 6.22 24.90
N VAL A 662 -24.97 5.01 25.31
CA VAL A 662 -25.79 4.10 26.13
C VAL A 662 -25.35 4.03 27.59
N LYS A 663 -24.10 4.41 27.90
CA LYS A 663 -23.58 4.43 29.26
C LYS A 663 -22.52 5.52 29.45
N GLU A 664 -22.47 6.05 30.66
CA GLU A 664 -21.41 6.92 31.17
C GLU A 664 -21.22 6.55 32.64
N LEU A 665 -19.99 6.19 33.03
CA LEU A 665 -19.63 5.77 34.37
C LEU A 665 -18.48 6.64 34.87
N ASP A 666 -18.66 7.24 36.04
CA ASP A 666 -17.53 7.73 36.84
C ASP A 666 -16.86 6.53 37.53
N LEU A 667 -15.57 6.34 37.25
CA LEU A 667 -14.72 5.31 37.85
C LEU A 667 -13.64 5.90 38.77
N GLY A 668 -13.70 7.20 39.09
CA GLY A 668 -12.68 7.90 39.88
C GLY A 668 -11.32 8.00 39.18
N ARG A 669 -11.31 7.98 37.84
CA ARG A 669 -10.13 8.03 36.99
C ARG A 669 -10.24 9.27 36.09
N HIS A 670 -9.39 10.26 36.33
CA HIS A 670 -9.27 11.51 35.58
C HIS A 670 -7.86 11.61 35.00
#